data_AF-A0A4T0X2D4-F1
#
_entry.id   AF-A0A4T0X2D4-F1
#
_cell.length_a   1.000
_cell.length_b   1.000
_cell.length_c   1.000
_cell.angle_alpha   90.00
_cell.angle_beta   90.00
_cell.angle_gamma   90.00
#
_symmetry.space_group_name_H-M   'P 1'
#
loop_
_entity.id
_entity.type
_entity.pdbx_description
1 polymer ?
#
loop_
_entity_poly.entity_id
_entity_poly.type
_entity_poly.pdbx_seq_one_letter_code
_entity_poly.pdbx_strand_id
1 'polypeptide(L)'
;MEIQYFCRSCKLPLVIDGSLQNLTRAQQNLLKLNYADNPRSDASTKEKAKYKEISNIPPERLQRFKHATKATQLSIKRTNTDSGLIENDDLAPDQNEIKSNQNSFVYVNDKDVQDEEEENLRSRIKDAQLNDLDNKKSNISERVDTLSTIFDIISARYEIDYPVCSDCASTLLIEIKNKFEALSKEKEVYMQFLKKLTIQNSPNVDKIKKALQDQDKLKEEQNRILEQLRIEDKKHLELIAEAETLEKEIELLEEEEHELCAKKNEKDSKLEEQLDELEAMKAQYTRNLDTLDNLRKIDPFGKIFSVSHEGQIGTINGLRLGCLEDVQITWPEINAALGQLLLMINTSLTILKITLQNYRLIPLGSRSRIELLSPRPKIINLYTSGKPLGSSLGGLLGNTLGENVVTKVQMGLPTEISIAQLVNLTAETLASLTTVHYKYSLIGSRVLTSYLQSTLSLKFSDNFSILFENFRSHSGEYILSPKLYKIIKSNSEMIDKAIDSTRDFDIDYFGFRTLEKSYLLKLEDRLHETPQFLFMRVALGIHMSDIDSAIETYNYMSQKYFIHASPTLFNSGYDKPFLSSCFLLAMKDDSIDGIYRTLYDTAMISKGAGGIGIHVSNIRAAGAHINGSNGISSGLIPMLKVFNSTAKYVDQGGNKRPGAFCIYLEPWHADVFDFLNMRKNHGKEEMRARDLFMALWIPDLFMRKVANDEEWCLFSPDNSPGLNECYGDEFVSLYSRYESENRFVRKIKARQLWLAIMTSQTETGNPFLLYKDRCNYLSNQKNLGIIKSSNLCCEIIEYSSKDETAVCNLASVALPKFVENGKFNFQKLHDVCKIVVRNLNRIIDVNYYPLKSCEQSNMKHRPIGMGVQGLADTFFLLRLPFGSPESKDLNTKIFETLYHAALEQSHNLAVTEGKVLSGEYQVVNKYLVDDLASRGLWDLEMKNKIIEHHGSIQSIAEIPKEIRNLYKTVWEISQKTIIDMAAERGPFIDQSQSMNLFLQDVTYSKLTSMHFYAWRKGLKTGMYYLRTKAAAAAIQFSLGAIPTKRMREDSTTTEEEDDLEELAHDITEPVVRKKYDIHNKRIINCNLQDLENCDSCSG
;
A
#
# COMPACT_ATOMS: atom_id res chain seq x y z
N MET A 1 56.34 -12.82 -66.00
CA MET A 1 56.07 -11.38 -65.81
C MET A 1 56.99 -10.90 -64.72
N GLU A 2 57.73 -9.82 -64.94
CA GLU A 2 58.46 -9.12 -63.88
C GLU A 2 57.46 -8.35 -63.01
N ILE A 3 57.75 -8.21 -61.71
CA ILE A 3 56.87 -7.50 -60.77
C ILE A 3 57.34 -6.05 -60.68
N GLN A 4 56.54 -5.11 -61.21
CA GLN A 4 56.75 -3.68 -60.99
C GLN A 4 56.06 -3.23 -59.69
N TYR A 5 56.79 -2.46 -58.90
CA TYR A 5 56.33 -1.85 -57.64
C TYR A 5 56.09 -0.36 -57.85
N PHE A 6 55.30 0.31 -57.00
CA PHE A 6 54.93 1.72 -57.19
C PHE A 6 54.96 2.52 -55.87
N CYS A 7 55.37 3.78 -55.95
CA CYS A 7 55.42 4.71 -54.82
C CYS A 7 54.00 5.06 -54.32
N ARG A 8 53.73 4.93 -53.02
CA ARG A 8 52.37 5.19 -52.47
C ARG A 8 51.91 6.65 -52.62
N SER A 9 52.84 7.61 -52.60
CA SER A 9 52.53 9.04 -52.66
C SER A 9 52.33 9.56 -54.09
N CYS A 10 53.30 9.34 -54.98
CA CYS A 10 53.29 9.88 -56.35
C CYS A 10 52.89 8.86 -57.45
N LYS A 11 52.71 7.58 -57.11
CA LYS A 11 52.35 6.48 -58.02
C LYS A 11 53.30 6.22 -59.20
N LEU A 12 54.52 6.74 -59.16
CA LEU A 12 55.59 6.37 -60.09
C LEU A 12 56.15 4.97 -59.78
N PRO A 13 56.61 4.20 -60.79
CA PRO A 13 57.21 2.89 -60.58
C PRO A 13 58.53 2.98 -59.81
N LEU A 14 58.80 1.96 -59.00
CA LEU A 14 59.99 1.79 -58.17
C LEU A 14 60.88 0.70 -58.77
N VAL A 15 62.15 1.01 -58.95
CA VAL A 15 63.19 0.02 -59.27
C VAL A 15 63.70 -0.56 -57.95
N ILE A 16 63.70 -1.90 -57.83
CA ILE A 16 64.21 -2.60 -56.65
C ILE A 16 65.63 -3.10 -56.93
N ASP A 17 66.52 -2.86 -55.96
CA ASP A 17 67.90 -3.35 -55.96
C ASP A 17 68.00 -4.81 -55.47
N GLY A 18 69.07 -5.51 -55.83
CA GLY A 18 69.21 -6.97 -55.73
C GLY A 18 69.23 -7.56 -54.30
N SER A 19 69.23 -6.73 -53.26
CA SER A 19 69.28 -7.15 -51.86
C SER A 19 68.03 -7.92 -51.38
N LEU A 20 66.89 -7.80 -52.08
CA LEU A 20 65.61 -8.43 -51.70
C LEU A 20 65.35 -9.82 -52.30
N GLN A 21 66.34 -10.46 -52.95
CA GLN A 21 66.18 -11.78 -53.56
C GLN A 21 65.92 -12.93 -52.56
N ASN A 22 66.16 -12.73 -51.25
CA ASN A 22 66.00 -13.74 -50.21
C ASN A 22 64.63 -13.74 -49.50
N LEU A 23 63.61 -13.06 -50.06
CA LEU A 23 62.24 -13.13 -49.51
C LEU A 23 61.60 -14.51 -49.76
N THR A 24 61.03 -15.11 -48.71
CA THR A 24 60.31 -16.39 -48.81
C THR A 24 59.04 -16.27 -49.66
N ARG A 25 58.54 -17.41 -50.16
CA ARG A 25 57.34 -17.47 -51.01
C ARG A 25 56.07 -16.93 -50.33
N ALA A 26 56.03 -16.90 -49.00
CA ALA A 26 54.96 -16.25 -48.22
C ALA A 26 55.12 -14.72 -48.20
N GLN A 27 56.31 -14.20 -47.94
CA GLN A 27 56.62 -12.76 -48.00
C GLN A 27 56.42 -12.19 -49.41
N GLN A 28 56.78 -12.95 -50.46
CA GLN A 28 56.49 -12.63 -51.86
C GLN A 28 54.98 -12.62 -52.18
N ASN A 29 54.13 -13.29 -51.40
CA ASN A 29 52.67 -13.21 -51.55
C ASN A 29 52.08 -12.01 -50.80
N LEU A 30 52.64 -11.62 -49.65
CA LEU A 30 52.23 -10.40 -48.92
C LEU A 30 52.46 -9.11 -49.73
N LEU A 31 53.41 -9.13 -50.67
CA LEU A 31 53.68 -8.02 -51.60
C LEU A 31 52.80 -8.03 -52.87
N LYS A 32 51.86 -8.98 -53.04
CA LYS A 32 50.96 -9.04 -54.21
C LYS A 32 49.66 -8.27 -53.99
N LEU A 33 49.57 -7.10 -54.58
CA LEU A 33 48.29 -6.45 -54.85
C LEU A 33 47.65 -7.04 -56.13
N ASN A 34 46.87 -8.12 -55.97
CA ASN A 34 45.96 -8.56 -57.03
C ASN A 34 44.80 -7.57 -57.17
N TYR A 35 44.87 -6.69 -58.16
CA TYR A 35 43.71 -6.03 -58.76
C TYR A 35 43.47 -6.68 -60.13
N ALA A 36 42.20 -6.99 -60.46
CA ALA A 36 41.72 -7.98 -61.46
C ALA A 36 41.56 -9.41 -60.84
N ASP A 37 40.43 -10.13 -60.96
CA ASP A 37 39.17 -9.88 -61.68
C ASP A 37 37.91 -10.42 -60.93
N ASN A 38 36.71 -10.00 -61.38
CA ASN A 38 35.37 -10.54 -61.02
C ASN A 38 35.00 -11.70 -61.99
N PRO A 39 34.06 -12.65 -61.71
CA PRO A 39 32.71 -12.41 -61.14
C PRO A 39 32.07 -13.53 -60.25
N ARG A 40 30.82 -13.29 -59.77
CA ARG A 40 29.65 -14.20 -59.50
C ARG A 40 29.89 -15.69 -59.10
N SER A 41 29.15 -16.32 -58.17
CA SER A 41 27.74 -16.11 -57.73
C SER A 41 27.41 -16.71 -56.34
N ASP A 42 26.42 -16.11 -55.68
CA ASP A 42 25.40 -16.68 -54.77
C ASP A 42 25.73 -17.81 -53.75
N ALA A 43 25.81 -17.42 -52.47
CA ALA A 43 25.14 -18.15 -51.36
C ALA A 43 24.88 -17.25 -50.13
N SER A 44 23.63 -17.22 -49.66
CA SER A 44 23.15 -16.89 -48.29
C SER A 44 23.63 -15.63 -47.53
N THR A 45 22.68 -14.68 -47.37
CA THR A 45 22.32 -13.91 -46.14
C THR A 45 23.24 -12.86 -45.48
N LYS A 46 22.67 -11.64 -45.34
CA LYS A 46 22.71 -10.70 -44.17
C LYS A 46 24.08 -10.05 -43.81
N GLU A 47 24.18 -8.75 -43.47
CA GLU A 47 23.22 -7.64 -43.45
C GLU A 47 23.96 -6.27 -43.36
N LYS A 48 23.23 -5.14 -43.48
CA LYS A 48 23.61 -3.76 -43.08
C LYS A 48 24.80 -3.05 -43.77
N ALA A 49 24.48 -2.07 -44.62
CA ALA A 49 25.23 -0.82 -44.75
C ALA A 49 24.28 0.35 -45.11
N LYS A 50 24.60 1.59 -44.72
CA LYS A 50 23.73 2.78 -44.87
C LYS A 50 23.97 3.52 -46.21
N TYR A 51 22.96 4.25 -46.67
CA TYR A 51 23.11 5.23 -47.76
C TYR A 51 23.80 6.53 -47.30
N LYS A 52 24.25 7.31 -48.28
CA LYS A 52 25.12 8.50 -48.19
C LYS A 52 24.41 9.81 -47.78
N GLU A 53 25.24 10.86 -47.71
CA GLU A 53 24.90 12.31 -47.85
C GLU A 53 24.20 12.92 -46.61
N ILE A 54 24.28 14.24 -46.31
CA ILE A 54 24.56 15.43 -47.14
C ILE A 54 25.75 16.29 -46.59
N SER A 55 26.25 17.17 -47.45
CA SER A 55 27.44 18.03 -47.36
C SER A 55 27.24 19.44 -46.75
N ASN A 56 28.35 20.18 -46.60
CA ASN A 56 28.52 21.64 -46.55
C ASN A 56 27.85 22.48 -45.43
N ILE A 57 28.67 23.24 -44.70
CA ILE A 57 28.28 24.47 -43.96
C ILE A 57 29.24 25.62 -44.34
N PRO A 58 28.76 26.86 -44.60
CA PRO A 58 29.60 27.99 -45.05
C PRO A 58 30.68 28.47 -44.05
N PRO A 59 31.78 29.09 -44.52
CA PRO A 59 32.99 29.36 -43.71
C PRO A 59 32.80 30.34 -42.55
N GLU A 60 31.83 31.27 -42.62
CA GLU A 60 31.59 32.27 -41.57
C GLU A 60 31.21 31.66 -40.22
N ARG A 61 30.58 30.47 -40.23
CA ARG A 61 30.15 29.79 -39.00
C ARG A 61 31.33 29.23 -38.19
N LEU A 62 32.46 28.96 -38.84
CA LEU A 62 33.66 28.40 -38.19
C LEU A 62 34.44 29.44 -37.38
N GLN A 63 34.40 30.72 -37.77
CA GLN A 63 35.09 31.79 -37.04
C GLN A 63 34.46 32.07 -35.67
N ARG A 64 33.12 32.02 -35.54
CA ARG A 64 32.45 32.19 -34.24
C ARG A 64 32.80 31.09 -33.24
N PHE A 65 33.02 29.85 -33.69
CA PHE A 65 33.32 28.73 -32.78
C PHE A 65 34.70 28.84 -32.12
N LYS A 66 35.68 29.48 -32.78
CA LYS A 66 37.04 29.67 -32.24
C LYS A 66 37.15 30.75 -31.15
N HIS A 67 36.05 31.43 -30.80
CA HIS A 67 36.08 32.62 -29.94
C HIS A 67 35.40 32.45 -28.57
N ALA A 68 34.89 31.25 -28.24
CA ALA A 68 33.98 31.02 -27.12
C ALA A 68 34.46 30.07 -26.01
N THR A 69 35.59 29.36 -26.18
CA THR A 69 36.10 28.35 -25.21
C THR A 69 37.41 28.77 -24.53
N LYS A 70 37.47 30.03 -24.07
CA LYS A 70 38.45 30.53 -23.09
C LYS A 70 37.71 30.89 -21.79
N ALA A 71 38.32 30.56 -20.65
CA ALA A 71 37.75 30.62 -19.28
C ALA A 71 36.60 29.62 -19.05
N THR A 72 36.35 29.09 -17.84
CA THR A 72 36.82 29.44 -16.47
C THR A 72 37.09 28.12 -15.69
N GLN A 73 38.15 27.81 -14.91
CA GLN A 73 39.08 28.46 -13.94
C GLN A 73 38.71 28.17 -12.45
N LEU A 74 39.73 27.92 -11.59
CA LEU A 74 39.71 27.89 -10.09
C LEU A 74 39.11 26.60 -9.42
N SER A 75 39.43 26.13 -8.18
CA SER A 75 40.35 26.50 -7.06
C SER A 75 40.36 25.37 -5.97
N ILE A 76 41.19 25.18 -4.91
CA ILE A 76 42.48 25.62 -4.30
C ILE A 76 42.73 24.80 -2.97
N LYS A 77 43.96 24.25 -2.73
CA LYS A 77 44.58 23.77 -1.43
C LYS A 77 43.90 22.58 -0.67
N ARG A 78 44.55 21.75 0.18
CA ARG A 78 45.71 21.82 1.15
C ARG A 78 46.25 20.35 1.40
N THR A 79 47.23 19.87 2.22
CA THR A 79 48.10 20.34 3.36
C THR A 79 49.39 19.45 3.53
N ASN A 80 50.33 19.90 4.38
CA ASN A 80 51.61 19.35 4.96
C ASN A 80 51.73 17.86 5.45
N THR A 81 52.94 17.25 5.48
CA THR A 81 53.96 17.24 6.60
C THR A 81 55.21 16.29 6.42
N ASP A 82 56.46 16.83 6.42
CA ASP A 82 57.69 16.53 7.23
C ASP A 82 58.19 15.06 7.53
N SER A 83 59.47 14.72 7.81
CA SER A 83 60.81 15.41 7.94
C SER A 83 62.02 14.42 7.88
N GLY A 84 63.16 14.73 7.20
CA GLY A 84 64.48 14.02 7.23
C GLY A 84 64.81 13.05 6.06
N LEU A 85 65.92 12.28 5.96
CA LEU A 85 67.38 12.32 6.28
C LEU A 85 68.02 10.94 5.82
N ILE A 86 69.33 10.69 5.57
CA ILE A 86 70.57 11.44 5.22
C ILE A 86 71.76 10.43 4.88
N GLU A 87 72.78 10.82 4.10
CA GLU A 87 74.17 10.24 3.95
C GLU A 87 74.39 8.77 3.40
N ASN A 88 75.52 8.34 2.79
CA ASN A 88 76.59 8.96 1.94
C ASN A 88 77.56 7.89 1.34
N ASP A 89 78.48 8.30 0.43
CA ASP A 89 79.84 7.72 0.11
C ASP A 89 79.98 6.32 -0.58
N ASP A 90 80.95 6.01 -1.48
CA ASP A 90 81.89 6.79 -2.35
C ASP A 90 82.62 5.90 -3.42
N LEU A 91 83.29 6.52 -4.41
CA LEU A 91 84.41 6.06 -5.29
C LEU A 91 84.19 5.17 -6.56
N ALA A 92 85.16 5.28 -7.50
CA ALA A 92 85.20 4.76 -8.90
C ALA A 92 86.48 3.87 -9.14
N PRO A 93 87.11 3.59 -10.34
CA PRO A 93 86.97 4.21 -11.69
C PRO A 93 87.15 3.33 -12.98
N ASP A 94 86.97 3.99 -14.14
CA ASP A 94 87.80 3.96 -15.38
C ASP A 94 87.59 3.04 -16.63
N GLN A 95 87.83 3.68 -17.79
CA GLN A 95 88.37 3.22 -19.10
C GLN A 95 87.61 2.41 -20.20
N ASN A 96 87.48 3.11 -21.35
CA ASN A 96 87.84 2.74 -22.75
C ASN A 96 86.91 1.99 -23.74
N GLU A 97 86.77 2.67 -24.90
CA GLU A 97 86.56 2.27 -26.31
C GLU A 97 85.65 1.07 -26.71
N ILE A 98 84.66 1.38 -27.56
CA ILE A 98 83.81 0.42 -28.29
C ILE A 98 84.34 0.19 -29.71
N LYS A 99 84.35 -1.07 -30.16
CA LYS A 99 84.29 -1.45 -31.59
C LYS A 99 83.19 -2.50 -31.82
N SER A 100 82.59 -2.45 -33.01
CA SER A 100 81.39 -3.19 -33.41
C SER A 100 81.65 -4.59 -33.97
N ASN A 101 80.84 -5.61 -33.63
CA ASN A 101 79.93 -6.32 -34.57
C ASN A 101 79.44 -7.73 -34.10
N GLN A 102 78.23 -8.08 -34.59
CA GLN A 102 77.74 -9.43 -34.99
C GLN A 102 77.39 -10.53 -33.94
N ASN A 103 76.08 -10.60 -33.64
CA ASN A 103 75.15 -11.75 -33.71
C ASN A 103 75.65 -13.22 -33.59
N SER A 104 74.93 -14.03 -32.78
CA SER A 104 74.16 -15.23 -33.26
C SER A 104 73.25 -15.87 -32.18
N PHE A 105 72.26 -16.67 -32.59
CA PHE A 105 71.16 -17.29 -31.80
C PHE A 105 71.05 -18.81 -32.09
N VAL A 106 70.49 -19.64 -31.19
CA VAL A 106 69.90 -20.99 -31.47
C VAL A 106 68.70 -21.31 -30.53
N TYR A 107 67.74 -22.13 -31.02
CA TYR A 107 66.48 -22.63 -30.39
C TYR A 107 66.70 -23.83 -29.40
N VAL A 108 65.73 -24.58 -28.80
CA VAL A 108 64.32 -24.95 -29.12
C VAL A 108 63.51 -25.45 -27.87
N ASN A 109 62.17 -25.58 -28.02
CA ASN A 109 61.17 -26.59 -27.55
C ASN A 109 61.53 -27.71 -26.53
N ASP A 110 60.60 -28.45 -25.86
CA ASP A 110 59.11 -28.55 -25.89
C ASP A 110 58.57 -29.20 -24.58
N LYS A 111 57.32 -28.90 -24.22
CA LYS A 111 56.35 -29.71 -23.39
C LYS A 111 56.67 -30.16 -21.94
N ASP A 112 55.59 -30.62 -21.30
CA ASP A 112 55.41 -31.12 -19.92
C ASP A 112 55.67 -30.04 -18.84
N VAL A 113 55.13 -30.07 -17.61
CA VAL A 113 54.69 -31.16 -16.71
C VAL A 113 53.33 -30.81 -16.04
N GLN A 114 52.70 -31.81 -15.40
CA GLN A 114 51.42 -31.71 -14.67
C GLN A 114 51.54 -31.23 -13.20
N ASP A 115 50.38 -30.87 -12.63
CA ASP A 115 49.99 -30.98 -11.21
C ASP A 115 50.72 -30.11 -10.15
N GLU A 116 50.26 -30.24 -8.90
CA GLU A 116 50.24 -29.18 -7.87
C GLU A 116 51.33 -29.31 -6.78
N GLU A 117 51.59 -28.20 -6.07
CA GLU A 117 52.19 -28.02 -4.71
C GLU A 117 53.52 -28.77 -4.36
N GLU A 118 54.49 -28.21 -3.64
CA GLU A 118 54.40 -27.56 -2.33
C GLU A 118 55.50 -26.49 -2.09
N GLU A 119 55.48 -25.91 -0.88
CA GLU A 119 56.46 -25.04 -0.24
C GLU A 119 57.94 -25.11 -0.75
N ASN A 120 58.52 -23.95 -1.13
CA ASN A 120 59.89 -23.61 -0.70
C ASN A 120 60.37 -22.15 -0.91
N LEU A 121 59.79 -21.35 -1.83
CA LEU A 121 60.37 -20.03 -2.18
C LEU A 121 60.11 -18.90 -1.14
N ARG A 122 60.00 -19.26 0.14
CA ARG A 122 59.73 -18.38 1.29
C ARG A 122 60.97 -17.64 1.82
N SER A 123 62.05 -17.55 1.03
CA SER A 123 63.42 -17.44 1.57
C SER A 123 64.29 -16.30 1.02
N ARG A 124 63.99 -15.69 -0.14
CA ARG A 124 64.93 -14.75 -0.81
C ARG A 124 64.34 -13.41 -1.28
N ILE A 125 63.34 -12.88 -0.59
CA ILE A 125 63.16 -11.41 -0.54
C ILE A 125 64.16 -10.88 0.50
N LYS A 126 65.37 -10.57 0.03
CA LYS A 126 66.40 -9.81 0.75
C LYS A 126 67.39 -9.23 -0.24
N ASP A 127 67.68 -7.95 -0.05
CA ASP A 127 68.79 -7.18 -0.64
C ASP A 127 68.71 -6.99 -2.19
N ALA A 128 68.70 -5.78 -2.76
CA ALA A 128 68.74 -4.43 -2.18
C ALA A 128 68.03 -3.39 -3.07
N GLN A 129 67.85 -2.16 -2.56
CA GLN A 129 67.32 -1.01 -3.30
C GLN A 129 68.41 0.03 -3.63
N LEU A 130 68.27 0.65 -4.81
CA LEU A 130 68.51 2.08 -5.10
C LEU A 130 69.93 2.71 -5.02
N ASN A 131 70.00 3.86 -5.71
CA ASN A 131 71.00 4.95 -5.65
C ASN A 131 72.37 4.71 -6.36
N ASP A 132 72.97 5.71 -7.04
CA ASP A 132 72.44 7.04 -7.41
C ASP A 132 73.00 7.60 -8.73
N LEU A 133 72.43 8.72 -9.17
CA LEU A 133 72.86 9.57 -10.27
C LEU A 133 73.98 10.54 -9.83
N ASP A 134 75.23 10.29 -10.21
CA ASP A 134 76.20 11.38 -10.33
C ASP A 134 77.22 11.20 -11.47
N ASN A 135 76.98 11.89 -12.59
CA ASN A 135 78.00 12.73 -13.24
C ASN A 135 77.47 13.47 -14.48
N LYS A 136 78.09 14.62 -14.82
CA LYS A 136 77.88 15.28 -16.11
C LYS A 136 78.80 14.71 -17.19
N LYS A 137 78.24 14.11 -18.25
CA LYS A 137 78.68 14.28 -19.65
C LYS A 137 77.69 13.63 -20.61
N SER A 138 77.22 14.39 -21.60
CA SER A 138 76.43 13.84 -22.71
C SER A 138 77.29 12.88 -23.53
N ASN A 139 76.98 11.59 -23.47
CA ASN A 139 77.67 10.56 -24.25
C ASN A 139 76.79 10.08 -25.42
N ILE A 140 77.40 9.51 -26.46
CA ILE A 140 76.68 9.26 -27.72
C ILE A 140 75.64 8.13 -27.62
N SER A 141 75.78 7.18 -26.69
CA SER A 141 74.83 6.06 -26.51
C SER A 141 73.40 6.55 -26.27
N GLU A 142 73.16 7.41 -25.28
CA GLU A 142 71.80 7.91 -24.97
C GLU A 142 71.10 8.53 -26.19
N ARG A 143 71.85 9.13 -27.12
CA ARG A 143 71.28 9.71 -28.36
C ARG A 143 70.96 8.65 -29.41
N VAL A 144 71.64 7.51 -29.41
CA VAL A 144 71.31 6.33 -30.22
C VAL A 144 70.14 5.57 -29.59
N ASP A 145 70.18 5.33 -28.28
CA ASP A 145 69.12 4.64 -27.54
C ASP A 145 67.79 5.42 -27.61
N THR A 146 67.83 6.73 -27.36
CA THR A 146 66.64 7.61 -27.53
C THR A 146 66.17 7.66 -28.99
N LEU A 147 67.07 7.55 -29.98
CA LEU A 147 66.66 7.43 -31.39
C LEU A 147 66.00 6.09 -31.69
N SER A 148 66.47 4.99 -31.09
CA SER A 148 65.82 3.68 -31.19
C SER A 148 64.43 3.73 -30.59
N THR A 149 64.28 4.17 -29.33
CA THR A 149 62.98 4.23 -28.67
C THR A 149 61.99 5.15 -29.40
N ILE A 150 62.47 6.23 -30.04
CA ILE A 150 61.63 7.08 -30.91
C ILE A 150 61.24 6.35 -32.20
N PHE A 151 62.14 5.58 -32.82
CA PHE A 151 61.81 4.72 -33.96
C PHE A 151 60.79 3.63 -33.57
N ASP A 152 60.96 2.98 -32.42
CA ASP A 152 60.05 1.95 -31.91
C ASP A 152 58.65 2.51 -31.62
N ILE A 153 58.57 3.71 -31.02
CA ILE A 153 57.30 4.42 -30.75
C ILE A 153 56.60 4.88 -32.05
N ILE A 154 57.35 5.21 -33.10
CA ILE A 154 56.80 5.54 -34.42
C ILE A 154 56.34 4.27 -35.15
N SER A 155 57.13 3.18 -35.05
CA SER A 155 56.84 1.87 -35.63
C SER A 155 55.58 1.22 -35.05
N ALA A 156 55.39 1.30 -33.72
CA ALA A 156 54.27 0.69 -33.01
C ALA A 156 52.87 1.27 -33.33
N ARG A 157 52.75 2.19 -34.31
CA ARG A 157 51.48 2.75 -34.78
C ARG A 157 51.40 2.95 -36.30
N TYR A 158 51.71 1.92 -37.09
CA TYR A 158 50.87 1.51 -38.24
C TYR A 158 51.31 0.13 -38.75
N GLU A 159 50.36 -0.73 -39.12
CA GLU A 159 50.69 -1.94 -39.87
C GLU A 159 51.11 -1.59 -41.32
N ILE A 160 52.21 -2.20 -41.75
CA ILE A 160 52.82 -2.13 -43.09
C ILE A 160 53.49 -0.78 -43.42
N ASP A 161 54.82 -0.82 -43.53
CA ASP A 161 55.61 0.17 -44.26
C ASP A 161 55.30 0.10 -45.76
N TYR A 162 55.01 1.26 -46.37
CA TYR A 162 54.80 1.36 -47.81
C TYR A 162 55.86 2.26 -48.45
N PRO A 163 56.50 1.84 -49.55
CA PRO A 163 57.62 2.59 -50.11
C PRO A 163 57.18 3.93 -50.69
N VAL A 164 57.96 4.96 -50.37
CA VAL A 164 57.82 6.34 -50.87
C VAL A 164 59.15 6.75 -51.51
N CYS A 165 59.10 7.52 -52.60
CA CYS A 165 60.32 7.93 -53.31
C CYS A 165 61.11 9.02 -52.56
N SER A 166 62.40 9.14 -52.92
CA SER A 166 63.35 10.18 -52.53
C SER A 166 62.71 11.56 -52.30
N ASP A 167 61.96 12.04 -53.27
CA ASP A 167 61.60 13.45 -53.36
C ASP A 167 60.40 13.78 -52.46
N CYS A 168 59.49 12.81 -52.29
CA CYS A 168 58.43 12.86 -51.30
C CYS A 168 58.98 12.78 -49.86
N ALA A 169 59.96 11.89 -49.61
CA ALA A 169 60.62 11.81 -48.30
C ALA A 169 61.38 13.11 -47.97
N SER A 170 62.07 13.68 -48.95
CA SER A 170 62.76 14.97 -48.85
C SER A 170 61.80 16.12 -48.51
N THR A 171 60.61 16.14 -49.13
CA THR A 171 59.56 17.13 -48.85
C THR A 171 59.04 17.00 -47.41
N LEU A 172 58.80 15.77 -46.94
CA LEU A 172 58.34 15.50 -45.57
C LEU A 172 59.38 15.95 -44.52
N LEU A 173 60.66 15.70 -44.78
CA LEU A 173 61.77 16.15 -43.93
C LEU A 173 61.85 17.68 -43.83
N ILE A 174 61.55 18.42 -44.90
CA ILE A 174 61.50 19.89 -44.88
C ILE A 174 60.35 20.39 -44.00
N GLU A 175 59.15 19.80 -44.08
CA GLU A 175 58.04 20.17 -43.18
C GLU A 175 58.36 19.90 -41.70
N ILE A 176 58.98 18.76 -41.40
CA ILE A 176 59.40 18.40 -40.04
C ILE A 176 60.45 19.37 -39.52
N LYS A 177 61.42 19.76 -40.36
CA LYS A 177 62.46 20.74 -40.01
C LYS A 177 61.88 22.14 -39.74
N ASN A 178 60.92 22.58 -40.55
CA ASN A 178 60.20 23.85 -40.33
C ASN A 178 59.40 23.84 -39.01
N LYS A 179 58.76 22.72 -38.66
CA LYS A 179 58.09 22.55 -37.35
C LYS A 179 59.08 22.56 -36.19
N PHE A 180 60.26 21.96 -36.35
CA PHE A 180 61.31 21.95 -35.33
C PHE A 180 61.88 23.36 -35.07
N GLU A 181 62.07 24.18 -36.11
CA GLU A 181 62.48 25.59 -35.95
C GLU A 181 61.42 26.46 -35.28
N ALA A 182 60.12 26.23 -35.58
CA ALA A 182 59.02 26.91 -34.90
C ALA A 182 58.99 26.59 -33.39
N LEU A 183 59.04 25.30 -33.03
CA LEU A 183 59.11 24.83 -31.63
C LEU A 183 60.37 25.32 -30.91
N SER A 184 61.49 25.47 -31.63
CA SER A 184 62.73 26.02 -31.07
C SER A 184 62.59 27.49 -30.70
N LYS A 185 61.88 28.30 -31.52
CA LYS A 185 61.57 29.69 -31.18
C LYS A 185 60.59 29.82 -30.01
N GLU A 186 59.57 28.96 -29.93
CA GLU A 186 58.70 28.91 -28.74
C GLU A 186 59.50 28.56 -27.47
N LYS A 187 60.42 27.60 -27.56
CA LYS A 187 61.33 27.24 -26.45
C LYS A 187 62.21 28.41 -26.01
N GLU A 188 62.75 29.22 -26.92
CA GLU A 188 63.52 30.41 -26.55
C GLU A 188 62.67 31.46 -25.82
N VAL A 189 61.45 31.73 -26.31
CA VAL A 189 60.49 32.63 -25.64
C VAL A 189 60.13 32.11 -24.24
N TYR A 190 59.91 30.80 -24.10
CA TYR A 190 59.62 30.17 -22.82
C TYR A 190 60.80 30.23 -21.85
N MET A 191 62.04 30.09 -22.34
CA MET A 191 63.27 30.25 -21.54
C MET A 191 63.51 31.69 -21.11
N GLN A 192 63.15 32.69 -21.93
CA GLN A 192 63.18 34.10 -21.54
C GLN A 192 62.10 34.42 -20.49
N PHE A 193 60.92 33.80 -20.60
CA PHE A 193 59.86 33.90 -19.59
C PHE A 193 60.27 33.26 -18.24
N LEU A 194 60.89 32.08 -18.28
CA LEU A 194 61.47 31.42 -17.11
C LEU A 194 62.55 32.29 -16.43
N LYS A 195 63.47 32.90 -17.20
CA LYS A 195 64.47 33.84 -16.65
C LYS A 195 63.84 35.06 -15.97
N LYS A 196 62.73 35.60 -16.48
CA LYS A 196 61.99 36.67 -15.80
C LYS A 196 61.39 36.20 -14.47
N LEU A 197 60.86 34.97 -14.42
CA LEU A 197 60.36 34.37 -13.17
C LEU A 197 61.48 34.13 -12.14
N THR A 198 62.69 33.73 -12.56
CA THR A 198 63.79 33.45 -11.62
C THR A 198 64.32 34.70 -10.90
N ILE A 199 64.18 35.88 -11.50
CA ILE A 199 64.69 37.14 -10.92
C ILE A 199 63.73 37.72 -9.87
N GLN A 200 62.47 37.27 -9.80
CA GLN A 200 61.43 37.84 -8.93
C GLN A 200 60.98 36.96 -7.75
N ASN A 201 61.50 35.75 -7.58
CA ASN A 201 61.20 34.92 -6.40
C ASN A 201 62.45 34.18 -5.89
N SER A 202 62.86 34.48 -4.66
CA SER A 202 63.81 33.69 -3.87
C SER A 202 63.04 33.01 -2.72
N PRO A 203 62.71 31.70 -2.80
CA PRO A 203 61.91 31.01 -1.80
C PRO A 203 62.75 30.22 -0.79
N ASN A 204 62.24 30.07 0.44
CA ASN A 204 62.94 29.40 1.54
C ASN A 204 63.05 27.87 1.37
N VAL A 205 64.19 27.31 1.81
CA VAL A 205 64.66 25.93 1.56
C VAL A 205 63.72 24.85 2.14
N ASP A 206 63.12 25.11 3.30
CA ASP A 206 62.32 24.12 4.06
C ASP A 206 61.16 23.51 3.28
N LYS A 207 60.62 24.23 2.28
CA LYS A 207 59.48 23.76 1.47
C LYS A 207 59.83 22.60 0.53
N ILE A 208 61.10 22.44 0.14
CA ILE A 208 61.50 21.40 -0.81
C ILE A 208 61.63 20.04 -0.12
N LYS A 209 62.24 19.98 1.07
CA LYS A 209 62.31 18.74 1.88
C LYS A 209 60.92 18.18 2.19
N LYS A 210 59.98 19.06 2.55
CA LYS A 210 58.59 18.69 2.87
C LYS A 210 57.91 17.94 1.72
N ALA A 211 58.02 18.47 0.50
CA ALA A 211 57.34 17.92 -0.68
C ALA A 211 57.87 16.55 -1.12
N LEU A 212 59.17 16.28 -0.94
CA LEU A 212 59.76 14.96 -1.25
C LEU A 212 59.23 13.87 -0.32
N GLN A 213 59.00 14.19 0.96
CA GLN A 213 58.51 13.20 1.93
C GLN A 213 57.00 13.02 1.88
N ASP A 214 56.25 14.07 1.52
CA ASP A 214 54.85 13.93 1.11
C ASP A 214 54.75 12.99 -0.12
N GLN A 215 55.72 13.03 -1.06
CA GLN A 215 55.75 12.14 -2.23
C GLN A 215 56.03 10.66 -1.87
N ASP A 216 56.98 10.37 -0.99
CA ASP A 216 57.28 8.96 -0.63
C ASP A 216 56.21 8.33 0.26
N LYS A 217 55.57 9.09 1.15
CA LYS A 217 54.36 8.65 1.87
C LYS A 217 53.23 8.30 0.91
N LEU A 218 53.03 9.10 -0.15
CA LEU A 218 52.06 8.80 -1.20
C LEU A 218 52.39 7.53 -1.99
N LYS A 219 53.67 7.15 -2.15
CA LYS A 219 54.05 5.85 -2.75
C LYS A 219 53.74 4.68 -1.81
N GLU A 220 54.02 4.80 -0.51
CA GLU A 220 53.65 3.76 0.47
C GLU A 220 52.13 3.59 0.55
N GLU A 221 51.38 4.69 0.56
CA GLU A 221 49.92 4.70 0.55
C GLU A 221 49.36 4.12 -0.75
N GLN A 222 49.91 4.49 -1.91
CA GLN A 222 49.58 3.89 -3.21
C GLN A 222 49.82 2.37 -3.21
N ASN A 223 50.95 1.90 -2.66
CA ASN A 223 51.25 0.46 -2.59
C ASN A 223 50.32 -0.28 -1.62
N ARG A 224 49.95 0.33 -0.48
CA ARG A 224 48.93 -0.23 0.43
C ARG A 224 47.55 -0.32 -0.22
N ILE A 225 47.15 0.71 -0.98
CA ILE A 225 45.89 0.71 -1.73
C ILE A 225 45.94 -0.36 -2.83
N LEU A 226 47.07 -0.55 -3.51
CA LEU A 226 47.23 -1.59 -4.54
C LEU A 226 47.09 -3.00 -3.95
N GLU A 227 47.66 -3.23 -2.76
CA GLU A 227 47.57 -4.53 -2.07
C GLU A 227 46.17 -4.77 -1.47
N GLN A 228 45.51 -3.72 -0.96
CA GLN A 228 44.09 -3.79 -0.60
C GLN A 228 43.22 -4.11 -1.83
N LEU A 229 43.52 -3.53 -2.99
CA LEU A 229 42.80 -3.83 -4.24
C LEU A 229 42.93 -5.32 -4.59
N ARG A 230 44.14 -5.89 -4.52
CA ARG A 230 44.36 -7.33 -4.74
C ARG A 230 43.60 -8.23 -3.77
N ILE A 231 43.52 -7.84 -2.49
CA ILE A 231 42.76 -8.57 -1.48
C ILE A 231 41.26 -8.53 -1.80
N GLU A 232 40.74 -7.37 -2.23
CA GLU A 232 39.33 -7.21 -2.59
C GLU A 232 38.99 -7.85 -3.95
N ASP A 233 39.89 -7.82 -4.93
CA ASP A 233 39.79 -8.56 -6.20
C ASP A 233 39.74 -10.09 -5.92
N LYS A 234 40.56 -10.60 -5.00
CA LYS A 234 40.53 -12.01 -4.59
C LYS A 234 39.19 -12.39 -3.93
N LYS A 235 38.70 -11.57 -3.00
CA LYS A 235 37.35 -11.75 -2.43
C LYS A 235 36.25 -11.66 -3.49
N HIS A 236 36.39 -10.77 -4.47
CA HIS A 236 35.41 -10.61 -5.54
C HIS A 236 35.36 -11.85 -6.45
N LEU A 237 36.50 -12.52 -6.68
CA LEU A 237 36.53 -13.81 -7.36
C LEU A 237 35.94 -14.95 -6.51
N GLU A 238 36.20 -14.95 -5.20
CA GLU A 238 35.59 -15.90 -4.24
C GLU A 238 34.06 -15.74 -4.18
N LEU A 239 33.56 -14.49 -4.16
CA LEU A 239 32.13 -14.17 -4.18
C LEU A 239 31.46 -14.48 -5.54
N ILE A 240 32.17 -14.39 -6.67
CA ILE A 240 31.67 -14.87 -7.96
C ILE A 240 31.50 -16.40 -7.92
N ALA A 241 32.49 -17.13 -7.39
CA ALA A 241 32.38 -18.59 -7.27
C ALA A 241 31.24 -19.02 -6.33
N GLU A 242 31.05 -18.31 -5.21
CA GLU A 242 29.93 -18.52 -4.29
C GLU A 242 28.57 -18.24 -4.98
N ALA A 243 28.47 -17.15 -5.76
CA ALA A 243 27.28 -16.86 -6.56
C ALA A 243 27.00 -17.93 -7.62
N GLU A 244 28.01 -18.40 -8.35
CA GLU A 244 27.87 -19.49 -9.33
C GLU A 244 27.46 -20.83 -8.68
N THR A 245 27.73 -21.06 -7.39
CA THR A 245 27.17 -22.20 -6.66
C THR A 245 25.72 -21.97 -6.21
N LEU A 246 25.38 -20.77 -5.75
CA LEU A 246 24.03 -20.41 -5.33
C LEU A 246 23.04 -20.38 -6.50
N GLU A 247 23.45 -19.95 -7.69
CA GLU A 247 22.60 -20.01 -8.89
C GLU A 247 22.20 -21.46 -9.23
N LYS A 248 23.12 -22.43 -9.08
CA LYS A 248 22.83 -23.86 -9.29
C LYS A 248 21.95 -24.46 -8.19
N GLU A 249 22.08 -23.98 -6.95
CA GLU A 249 21.19 -24.37 -5.85
C GLU A 249 19.78 -23.82 -6.06
N ILE A 250 19.65 -22.61 -6.63
CA ILE A 250 18.37 -22.03 -7.05
C ILE A 250 17.74 -22.83 -8.19
N GLU A 251 18.48 -23.20 -9.25
CA GLU A 251 17.95 -24.04 -10.34
C GLU A 251 17.38 -25.37 -9.82
N LEU A 252 18.08 -26.03 -8.88
CA LEU A 252 17.59 -27.27 -8.24
C LEU A 252 16.33 -27.05 -7.39
N LEU A 253 16.26 -25.94 -6.64
CA LEU A 253 15.08 -25.58 -5.85
C LEU A 253 13.87 -25.20 -6.71
N GLU A 254 14.08 -24.60 -7.89
CA GLU A 254 13.01 -24.34 -8.87
C GLU A 254 12.46 -25.64 -9.49
N GLU A 255 13.32 -26.65 -9.74
CA GLU A 255 12.85 -28.00 -10.13
C GLU A 255 12.04 -28.68 -9.02
N GLU A 256 12.49 -28.61 -7.76
CA GLU A 256 11.73 -29.14 -6.61
C GLU A 256 10.39 -28.40 -6.39
N GLU A 257 10.35 -27.06 -6.51
CA GLU A 257 9.11 -26.29 -6.41
C GLU A 257 8.13 -26.68 -7.53
N HIS A 258 8.62 -26.88 -8.77
CA HIS A 258 7.79 -27.30 -9.88
C HIS A 258 7.18 -28.70 -9.65
N GLU A 259 7.95 -29.65 -9.12
CA GLU A 259 7.44 -30.99 -8.79
C GLU A 259 6.45 -30.96 -7.61
N LEU A 260 6.68 -30.13 -6.60
CA LEU A 260 5.75 -29.88 -5.49
C LEU A 260 4.46 -29.20 -5.95
N CYS A 261 4.55 -28.26 -6.90
CA CYS A 261 3.39 -27.61 -7.52
C CYS A 261 2.53 -28.62 -8.29
N ALA A 262 3.15 -29.52 -9.07
CA ALA A 262 2.44 -30.62 -9.74
C ALA A 262 1.72 -31.54 -8.74
N LYS A 263 2.43 -31.99 -7.68
CA LYS A 263 1.86 -32.81 -6.58
C LYS A 263 0.76 -32.10 -5.80
N LYS A 264 0.79 -30.76 -5.74
CA LYS A 264 -0.27 -29.95 -5.13
C LYS A 264 -1.50 -29.88 -6.04
N ASN A 265 -1.32 -29.57 -7.32
CA ASN A 265 -2.42 -29.47 -8.29
C ASN A 265 -3.21 -30.80 -8.41
N GLU A 266 -2.52 -31.94 -8.31
CA GLU A 266 -3.17 -33.27 -8.25
C GLU A 266 -4.05 -33.45 -7.00
N LYS A 267 -3.63 -32.92 -5.84
CA LYS A 267 -4.40 -32.95 -4.60
C LYS A 267 -5.55 -31.96 -4.60
N ASP A 268 -5.33 -30.75 -5.11
CA ASP A 268 -6.36 -29.71 -5.21
C ASP A 268 -7.48 -30.18 -6.16
N SER A 269 -7.13 -30.83 -7.28
CA SER A 269 -8.10 -31.47 -8.20
C SER A 269 -8.90 -32.61 -7.54
N LYS A 270 -8.27 -33.47 -6.74
CA LYS A 270 -8.97 -34.52 -5.96
C LYS A 270 -9.83 -33.96 -4.83
N LEU A 271 -9.47 -32.81 -4.26
CA LEU A 271 -10.28 -32.10 -3.28
C LEU A 271 -11.52 -31.49 -3.95
N GLU A 272 -11.38 -30.96 -5.17
CA GLU A 272 -12.50 -30.43 -5.96
C GLU A 272 -13.50 -31.54 -6.33
N GLU A 273 -13.02 -32.71 -6.77
CA GLU A 273 -13.84 -33.92 -7.01
C GLU A 273 -14.60 -34.38 -5.73
N GLN A 274 -13.94 -34.38 -4.57
CA GLN A 274 -14.58 -34.70 -3.28
C GLN A 274 -15.57 -33.62 -2.80
N LEU A 275 -15.37 -32.35 -3.18
CA LEU A 275 -16.30 -31.28 -2.89
C LEU A 275 -17.56 -31.40 -3.76
N ASP A 276 -17.43 -31.77 -5.03
CA ASP A 276 -18.56 -32.06 -5.92
C ASP A 276 -19.37 -33.28 -5.44
N GLU A 277 -18.73 -34.36 -4.98
CA GLU A 277 -19.42 -35.48 -4.31
C GLU A 277 -20.18 -35.02 -3.05
N LEU A 278 -19.58 -34.13 -2.26
CA LEU A 278 -20.20 -33.58 -1.05
C LEU A 278 -21.37 -32.64 -1.39
N GLU A 279 -21.30 -31.85 -2.45
CA GLU A 279 -22.40 -31.02 -2.98
C GLU A 279 -23.55 -31.91 -3.49
N ALA A 280 -23.25 -32.99 -4.23
CA ALA A 280 -24.23 -33.98 -4.67
C ALA A 280 -24.93 -34.67 -3.49
N MET A 281 -24.17 -35.09 -2.46
CA MET A 281 -24.72 -35.65 -1.22
C MET A 281 -25.58 -34.63 -0.44
N LYS A 282 -25.16 -33.37 -0.32
CA LYS A 282 -25.99 -32.30 0.27
C LYS A 282 -27.30 -32.12 -0.52
N ALA A 283 -27.25 -32.08 -1.85
CA ALA A 283 -28.43 -31.93 -2.70
C ALA A 283 -29.37 -33.15 -2.65
N GLN A 284 -28.86 -34.34 -2.35
CA GLN A 284 -29.67 -35.53 -2.06
C GLN A 284 -30.25 -35.47 -0.63
N TYR A 285 -29.47 -35.04 0.35
CA TYR A 285 -29.91 -34.85 1.73
C TYR A 285 -31.04 -33.80 1.85
N THR A 286 -30.94 -32.67 1.14
CA THR A 286 -32.01 -31.66 1.06
C THR A 286 -33.29 -32.24 0.44
N ARG A 287 -33.19 -32.98 -0.68
CA ARG A 287 -34.37 -33.66 -1.27
C ARG A 287 -34.98 -34.71 -0.33
N ASN A 288 -34.16 -35.39 0.47
CA ASN A 288 -34.64 -36.31 1.50
C ASN A 288 -35.32 -35.55 2.65
N LEU A 289 -34.81 -34.39 3.08
CA LEU A 289 -35.45 -33.51 4.06
C LEU A 289 -36.79 -32.96 3.54
N ASP A 290 -36.86 -32.45 2.30
CA ASP A 290 -38.11 -31.98 1.70
C ASP A 290 -39.17 -33.10 1.65
N THR A 291 -38.74 -34.33 1.31
CA THR A 291 -39.60 -35.52 1.30
C THR A 291 -40.07 -35.87 2.72
N LEU A 292 -39.17 -35.80 3.71
CA LEU A 292 -39.45 -36.12 5.11
C LEU A 292 -40.34 -35.03 5.76
N ASP A 293 -40.20 -33.77 5.40
CA ASP A 293 -41.09 -32.68 5.81
C ASP A 293 -42.45 -32.76 5.10
N ASN A 294 -42.52 -33.22 3.84
CA ASN A 294 -43.80 -33.54 3.19
C ASN A 294 -44.50 -34.73 3.85
N LEU A 295 -43.75 -35.71 4.38
CA LEU A 295 -44.31 -36.78 5.23
C LEU A 295 -44.74 -36.25 6.60
N ARG A 296 -43.99 -35.34 7.24
CA ARG A 296 -44.37 -34.68 8.52
C ARG A 296 -45.62 -33.80 8.40
N LYS A 297 -45.87 -33.19 7.23
CA LYS A 297 -47.10 -32.42 6.94
C LYS A 297 -48.36 -33.30 6.91
N ILE A 298 -48.20 -34.63 6.80
CA ILE A 298 -49.28 -35.58 7.05
C ILE A 298 -49.32 -35.83 8.56
N ASP A 299 -50.20 -35.11 9.26
CA ASP A 299 -50.51 -35.38 10.66
C ASP A 299 -51.72 -36.34 10.77
N PRO A 300 -51.49 -37.66 10.99
CA PRO A 300 -52.57 -38.59 11.30
C PRO A 300 -53.10 -38.42 12.73
N PHE A 301 -52.31 -37.86 13.67
CA PHE A 301 -52.72 -37.71 15.05
C PHE A 301 -53.73 -36.56 15.20
N GLY A 302 -53.45 -35.36 14.68
CA GLY A 302 -54.41 -34.24 14.69
C GLY A 302 -55.70 -34.50 13.90
N LYS A 303 -55.69 -35.46 12.95
CA LYS A 303 -56.88 -35.95 12.25
C LYS A 303 -57.70 -36.99 13.02
N ILE A 304 -57.11 -37.70 13.98
CA ILE A 304 -57.77 -38.74 14.81
C ILE A 304 -58.11 -38.21 16.21
N PHE A 305 -57.30 -37.27 16.71
CA PHE A 305 -57.38 -36.59 17.99
C PHE A 305 -57.31 -35.08 17.74
N SER A 306 -58.42 -34.50 17.28
CA SER A 306 -58.56 -33.06 17.03
C SER A 306 -58.54 -32.29 18.35
N VAL A 307 -57.35 -31.87 18.76
CA VAL A 307 -57.14 -31.01 19.94
C VAL A 307 -57.34 -29.55 19.54
N SER A 308 -58.15 -28.83 20.31
CA SER A 308 -58.62 -27.47 20.06
C SER A 308 -58.90 -26.76 21.40
N HIS A 309 -59.51 -25.58 21.38
CA HIS A 309 -60.04 -24.94 22.60
C HIS A 309 -61.33 -24.18 22.32
N GLU A 310 -62.21 -24.12 23.32
CA GLU A 310 -63.39 -23.25 23.36
C GLU A 310 -63.22 -22.26 24.52
N GLY A 311 -62.99 -20.99 24.20
CA GLY A 311 -62.62 -19.99 25.20
C GLY A 311 -61.32 -20.38 25.90
N GLN A 312 -61.38 -20.53 27.23
CA GLN A 312 -60.24 -20.95 28.06
C GLN A 312 -60.17 -22.48 28.29
N ILE A 313 -61.12 -23.27 27.77
CA ILE A 313 -61.17 -24.73 28.00
C ILE A 313 -60.60 -25.47 26.78
N GLY A 314 -59.62 -26.34 27.00
CA GLY A 314 -59.13 -27.25 25.96
C GLY A 314 -60.16 -28.32 25.59
N THR A 315 -60.27 -28.65 24.30
CA THR A 315 -61.17 -29.66 23.74
C THR A 315 -60.39 -30.74 22.99
N ILE A 316 -60.85 -31.98 23.04
CA ILE A 316 -60.31 -33.10 22.24
C ILE A 316 -61.45 -33.87 21.58
N ASN A 317 -61.43 -33.95 20.24
CA ASN A 317 -62.53 -34.50 19.42
C ASN A 317 -63.90 -33.88 19.78
N GLY A 318 -63.92 -32.57 20.08
CA GLY A 318 -65.12 -31.82 20.47
C GLY A 318 -65.57 -31.98 21.92
N LEU A 319 -64.88 -32.78 22.74
CA LEU A 319 -65.21 -32.99 24.16
C LEU A 319 -64.34 -32.12 25.06
N ARG A 320 -64.93 -31.43 26.05
CA ARG A 320 -64.21 -30.47 26.91
C ARG A 320 -63.42 -31.16 28.02
N LEU A 321 -62.16 -30.76 28.19
CA LEU A 321 -61.21 -31.30 29.18
C LEU A 321 -61.34 -30.67 30.59
N GLY A 322 -62.25 -29.71 30.77
CA GLY A 322 -62.42 -28.97 32.02
C GLY A 322 -63.75 -28.22 32.08
N CYS A 323 -63.92 -27.40 33.11
CA CYS A 323 -65.14 -26.65 33.39
C CYS A 323 -64.77 -25.22 33.82
N LEU A 324 -65.50 -24.21 33.30
CA LEU A 324 -65.48 -22.84 33.82
C LEU A 324 -66.65 -22.66 34.79
N GLU A 325 -66.58 -21.67 35.68
CA GLU A 325 -67.58 -21.46 36.73
C GLU A 325 -68.98 -21.14 36.15
N ASP A 326 -69.03 -20.46 34.99
CA ASP A 326 -70.27 -20.05 34.31
C ASP A 326 -70.94 -21.14 33.45
N VAL A 327 -70.28 -22.29 33.21
CA VAL A 327 -70.73 -23.29 32.21
C VAL A 327 -70.74 -24.69 32.80
N GLN A 328 -71.91 -25.17 33.24
CA GLN A 328 -72.05 -26.55 33.73
C GLN A 328 -71.84 -27.58 32.60
N ILE A 329 -70.73 -28.31 32.67
CA ILE A 329 -70.40 -29.43 31.80
C ILE A 329 -70.58 -30.74 32.58
N THR A 330 -71.10 -31.77 31.92
CA THR A 330 -71.40 -33.04 32.61
C THR A 330 -70.12 -33.87 32.81
N TRP A 331 -69.96 -34.48 33.99
CA TRP A 331 -68.79 -35.35 34.27
C TRP A 331 -68.59 -36.48 33.25
N PRO A 332 -69.62 -37.13 32.67
CA PRO A 332 -69.43 -38.09 31.58
C PRO A 332 -68.66 -37.54 30.37
N GLU A 333 -68.84 -36.25 30.02
CA GLU A 333 -68.14 -35.59 28.91
C GLU A 333 -66.66 -35.37 29.25
N ILE A 334 -66.36 -34.79 30.41
CA ILE A 334 -64.99 -34.57 30.89
C ILE A 334 -64.24 -35.90 31.05
N ASN A 335 -64.90 -36.92 31.61
CA ASN A 335 -64.34 -38.26 31.73
C ASN A 335 -64.07 -38.90 30.35
N ALA A 336 -64.92 -38.63 29.34
CA ALA A 336 -64.70 -39.09 27.96
C ALA A 336 -63.52 -38.36 27.30
N ALA A 337 -63.41 -37.04 27.48
CA ALA A 337 -62.30 -36.22 26.99
C ALA A 337 -60.95 -36.68 27.58
N LEU A 338 -60.89 -36.91 28.90
CA LEU A 338 -59.72 -37.48 29.58
C LEU A 338 -59.40 -38.91 29.10
N GLY A 339 -60.43 -39.68 28.72
CA GLY A 339 -60.27 -41.00 28.11
C GLY A 339 -59.64 -40.95 26.71
N GLN A 340 -60.07 -40.01 25.86
CA GLN A 340 -59.45 -39.74 24.56
C GLN A 340 -57.99 -39.28 24.73
N LEU A 341 -57.73 -38.40 25.68
CA LEU A 341 -56.38 -37.92 25.99
C LEU A 341 -55.44 -39.04 26.45
N LEU A 342 -55.90 -39.94 27.33
CA LEU A 342 -55.09 -41.09 27.76
C LEU A 342 -54.87 -42.09 26.62
N LEU A 343 -55.86 -42.29 25.74
CA LEU A 343 -55.73 -43.14 24.55
C LEU A 343 -54.70 -42.57 23.57
N MET A 344 -54.72 -41.26 23.33
CA MET A 344 -53.73 -40.56 22.51
C MET A 344 -52.32 -40.77 23.08
N ILE A 345 -52.11 -40.45 24.36
CA ILE A 345 -50.79 -40.58 25.03
C ILE A 345 -50.29 -42.04 25.00
N ASN A 346 -51.15 -43.02 25.31
CA ASN A 346 -50.78 -44.43 25.27
C ASN A 346 -50.42 -44.90 23.86
N THR A 347 -51.14 -44.43 22.84
CA THR A 347 -50.88 -44.73 21.42
C THR A 347 -49.55 -44.13 20.97
N SER A 348 -49.29 -42.86 21.31
CA SER A 348 -48.01 -42.20 21.02
C SER A 348 -46.82 -42.88 21.69
N LEU A 349 -46.92 -43.23 22.97
CA LEU A 349 -45.88 -43.99 23.70
C LEU A 349 -45.61 -45.36 23.06
N THR A 350 -46.66 -46.05 22.62
CA THR A 350 -46.56 -47.36 21.94
C THR A 350 -45.82 -47.23 20.60
N ILE A 351 -46.16 -46.22 19.79
CA ILE A 351 -45.53 -45.98 18.48
C ILE A 351 -44.07 -45.50 18.63
N LEU A 352 -43.79 -44.65 19.62
CA LEU A 352 -42.44 -44.21 19.97
C LEU A 352 -41.61 -45.28 20.71
N LYS A 353 -42.22 -46.43 21.05
CA LYS A 353 -41.64 -47.54 21.83
C LYS A 353 -41.12 -47.14 23.22
N ILE A 354 -41.69 -46.09 23.82
CA ILE A 354 -41.30 -45.57 25.14
C ILE A 354 -42.09 -46.32 26.22
N THR A 355 -41.40 -47.10 27.04
CA THR A 355 -41.99 -47.81 28.18
C THR A 355 -41.92 -46.98 29.46
N LEU A 356 -43.08 -46.71 30.07
CA LEU A 356 -43.15 -46.04 31.37
C LEU A 356 -42.78 -47.01 32.50
N GLN A 357 -41.64 -46.77 33.15
CA GLN A 357 -41.08 -47.70 34.14
C GLN A 357 -41.95 -47.86 35.40
N ASN A 358 -42.56 -46.76 35.87
CA ASN A 358 -43.30 -46.70 37.15
C ASN A 358 -44.83 -46.59 37.00
N TYR A 359 -45.35 -46.60 35.78
CA TYR A 359 -46.75 -46.30 35.48
C TYR A 359 -47.27 -47.18 34.33
N ARG A 360 -48.50 -47.70 34.47
CA ARG A 360 -49.23 -48.32 33.36
C ARG A 360 -50.46 -47.50 33.04
N LEU A 361 -50.56 -46.99 31.82
CA LEU A 361 -51.76 -46.31 31.33
C LEU A 361 -52.77 -47.35 30.85
N ILE A 362 -54.05 -47.18 31.19
CA ILE A 362 -55.13 -48.08 30.77
C ILE A 362 -56.30 -47.24 30.22
N PRO A 363 -56.31 -46.95 28.90
CA PRO A 363 -57.41 -46.24 28.26
C PRO A 363 -58.65 -47.13 28.17
N LEU A 364 -59.74 -46.69 28.78
CA LEU A 364 -61.05 -47.36 28.86
C LEU A 364 -62.19 -46.34 28.66
N GLY A 365 -62.02 -45.42 27.71
CA GLY A 365 -62.95 -44.31 27.47
C GLY A 365 -63.23 -43.52 28.76
N SER A 366 -64.50 -43.27 29.06
CA SER A 366 -64.96 -42.55 30.26
C SER A 366 -64.68 -43.24 31.61
N ARG A 367 -63.92 -44.36 31.64
CA ARG A 367 -63.44 -45.04 32.86
C ARG A 367 -61.93 -45.32 32.84
N SER A 368 -61.18 -44.54 32.05
CA SER A 368 -59.72 -44.65 31.93
C SER A 368 -59.00 -44.47 33.27
N ARG A 369 -57.85 -45.15 33.44
CA ARG A 369 -57.09 -45.15 34.70
C ARG A 369 -55.58 -45.29 34.47
N ILE A 370 -54.81 -44.91 35.49
CA ILE A 370 -53.36 -45.09 35.56
C ILE A 370 -53.04 -45.97 36.77
N GLU A 371 -52.20 -46.99 36.59
CA GLU A 371 -51.77 -47.90 37.66
C GLU A 371 -50.31 -47.61 38.02
N LEU A 372 -50.04 -47.36 39.29
CA LEU A 372 -48.69 -47.11 39.80
C LEU A 372 -47.96 -48.43 40.04
N LEU A 373 -46.87 -48.66 39.32
CA LEU A 373 -46.04 -49.87 39.41
C LEU A 373 -45.04 -49.74 40.57
N SER A 374 -45.55 -49.87 41.79
CA SER A 374 -44.77 -49.80 43.04
C SER A 374 -45.03 -51.05 43.91
N PRO A 375 -44.19 -51.35 44.92
CA PRO A 375 -44.39 -52.49 45.84
C PRO A 375 -45.71 -52.44 46.64
N ARG A 376 -46.47 -51.34 46.56
CA ARG A 376 -47.92 -51.34 46.77
C ARG A 376 -48.58 -50.75 45.50
N PRO A 377 -49.34 -51.54 44.71
CA PRO A 377 -49.98 -51.02 43.51
C PRO A 377 -51.10 -50.03 43.90
N LYS A 378 -51.11 -48.86 43.27
CA LYS A 378 -52.14 -47.82 43.49
C LYS A 378 -52.80 -47.47 42.17
N ILE A 379 -54.12 -47.60 42.10
CA ILE A 379 -54.91 -47.23 40.92
C ILE A 379 -55.36 -45.77 41.07
N ILE A 380 -55.07 -44.96 40.06
CA ILE A 380 -55.54 -43.58 39.90
C ILE A 380 -56.60 -43.60 38.80
N ASN A 381 -57.87 -43.52 39.18
CA ASN A 381 -58.97 -43.39 38.23
C ASN A 381 -58.99 -41.97 37.67
N LEU A 382 -59.06 -41.82 36.34
CA LEU A 382 -59.21 -40.51 35.66
C LEU A 382 -60.68 -40.13 35.45
N TYR A 383 -61.57 -40.69 36.26
CA TYR A 383 -62.98 -40.35 36.30
C TYR A 383 -63.36 -39.93 37.73
N THR A 384 -64.08 -38.82 37.88
CA THR A 384 -64.45 -38.28 39.19
C THR A 384 -65.97 -38.14 39.35
N SER A 385 -66.42 -38.03 40.61
CA SER A 385 -67.78 -37.63 40.98
C SER A 385 -67.82 -36.23 41.60
N GLY A 386 -66.88 -35.35 41.24
CA GLY A 386 -66.90 -33.91 41.57
C GLY A 386 -65.90 -33.43 42.63
N LYS A 387 -64.65 -33.15 42.22
CA LYS A 387 -63.78 -32.06 42.77
C LYS A 387 -62.44 -31.93 41.99
N PRO A 388 -62.01 -30.72 41.58
CA PRO A 388 -60.70 -30.46 40.97
C PRO A 388 -59.60 -30.20 42.02
N LEU A 389 -58.32 -30.16 41.61
CA LEU A 389 -57.19 -30.04 42.55
C LEU A 389 -55.94 -29.33 41.98
N GLY A 390 -55.53 -28.24 42.64
CA GLY A 390 -54.13 -27.82 42.84
C GLY A 390 -53.27 -27.35 41.65
N SER A 391 -52.99 -26.05 41.59
CA SER A 391 -51.99 -25.44 40.70
C SER A 391 -50.72 -25.02 41.45
N SER A 392 -49.54 -25.49 41.04
CA SER A 392 -48.24 -24.94 41.51
C SER A 392 -47.03 -25.38 40.67
N LEU A 393 -46.55 -24.53 39.75
CA LEU A 393 -45.15 -24.42 39.27
C LEU A 393 -45.10 -23.40 38.12
N GLY A 394 -44.48 -22.23 38.34
CA GLY A 394 -44.43 -21.15 37.35
C GLY A 394 -43.99 -19.81 37.94
N GLY A 395 -42.72 -19.71 38.35
CA GLY A 395 -42.24 -18.55 39.12
C GLY A 395 -40.73 -18.39 39.19
N LEU A 396 -39.98 -18.77 38.14
CA LEU A 396 -38.52 -18.60 38.07
C LEU A 396 -38.00 -18.67 36.62
N LEU A 397 -38.27 -17.63 35.82
CA LEU A 397 -37.54 -17.17 34.62
C LEU A 397 -38.33 -16.02 33.95
N GLY A 398 -37.70 -14.87 33.68
CA GLY A 398 -38.42 -13.63 33.37
C GLY A 398 -38.40 -13.17 31.91
N ASN A 399 -39.38 -13.61 31.10
CA ASN A 399 -40.06 -12.92 29.99
C ASN A 399 -39.31 -11.95 29.03
N THR A 400 -37.99 -12.01 28.88
CA THR A 400 -37.21 -11.09 28.00
C THR A 400 -36.16 -11.75 27.10
N LEU A 401 -35.98 -13.07 27.20
CA LEU A 401 -35.28 -13.90 26.21
C LEU A 401 -36.28 -14.92 25.69
N GLY A 402 -36.85 -14.65 24.51
CA GLY A 402 -37.83 -15.53 23.89
C GLY A 402 -37.25 -16.91 23.58
N GLU A 403 -38.07 -17.95 23.79
CA GLU A 403 -37.69 -19.38 23.74
C GLU A 403 -36.89 -19.75 22.47
N ASN A 404 -37.25 -19.12 21.35
CA ASN A 404 -36.55 -19.13 20.06
C ASN A 404 -35.02 -19.01 20.13
N VAL A 405 -34.44 -18.30 21.11
CA VAL A 405 -32.97 -18.19 21.27
C VAL A 405 -32.40 -19.48 21.83
N VAL A 406 -33.01 -20.02 22.90
CA VAL A 406 -32.58 -21.25 23.57
C VAL A 406 -32.73 -22.44 22.61
N THR A 407 -33.86 -22.53 21.91
CA THR A 407 -34.11 -23.57 20.90
C THR A 407 -33.09 -23.48 19.75
N LYS A 408 -32.76 -22.29 19.25
CA LYS A 408 -31.75 -22.13 18.19
C LYS A 408 -30.35 -22.57 18.62
N VAL A 409 -29.92 -22.25 19.84
CA VAL A 409 -28.64 -22.74 20.37
C VAL A 409 -28.69 -24.27 20.52
N GLN A 410 -29.76 -24.82 21.11
CA GLN A 410 -29.95 -26.27 21.28
C GLN A 410 -29.90 -27.05 19.96
N MET A 411 -30.48 -26.53 18.88
CA MET A 411 -30.41 -27.15 17.54
C MET A 411 -29.00 -27.21 16.95
N GLY A 412 -28.06 -26.41 17.46
CA GLY A 412 -26.65 -26.40 17.07
C GLY A 412 -25.71 -27.11 18.04
N LEU A 413 -26.20 -27.76 19.11
CA LEU A 413 -25.34 -28.43 20.09
C LEU A 413 -24.93 -29.84 19.62
N PRO A 414 -23.63 -30.18 19.58
CA PRO A 414 -23.17 -31.56 19.54
C PRO A 414 -23.41 -32.25 20.90
N THR A 415 -23.22 -33.57 20.96
CA THR A 415 -23.41 -34.38 22.18
C THR A 415 -22.48 -33.99 23.33
N GLU A 416 -21.29 -33.48 23.03
CA GLU A 416 -20.33 -32.96 24.00
C GLU A 416 -19.74 -31.64 23.49
N ILE A 417 -19.64 -30.63 24.36
CA ILE A 417 -19.15 -29.29 24.02
C ILE A 417 -18.46 -28.65 25.24
N SER A 418 -17.34 -27.95 25.02
CA SER A 418 -16.71 -27.19 26.11
C SER A 418 -17.48 -25.90 26.42
N ILE A 419 -17.33 -25.37 27.65
CA ILE A 419 -17.95 -24.10 28.06
C ILE A 419 -17.53 -22.96 27.12
N ALA A 420 -16.26 -22.94 26.67
CA ALA A 420 -15.76 -21.94 25.72
C ALA A 420 -16.48 -22.01 24.37
N GLN A 421 -16.67 -23.22 23.81
CA GLN A 421 -17.39 -23.40 22.54
C GLN A 421 -18.89 -23.05 22.68
N LEU A 422 -19.52 -23.45 23.79
CA LEU A 422 -20.92 -23.11 24.09
C LEU A 422 -21.14 -21.59 24.20
N VAL A 423 -20.22 -20.89 24.87
CA VAL A 423 -20.20 -19.42 24.98
C VAL A 423 -20.08 -18.75 23.61
N ASN A 424 -19.12 -19.20 22.78
CA ASN A 424 -18.93 -18.66 21.43
C ASN A 424 -20.15 -18.90 20.53
N LEU A 425 -20.67 -20.14 20.47
CA LEU A 425 -21.88 -20.49 19.72
C LEU A 425 -23.10 -19.68 20.16
N THR A 426 -23.26 -19.47 21.47
CA THR A 426 -24.35 -18.64 22.03
C THR A 426 -24.19 -17.17 21.59
N ALA A 427 -22.99 -16.61 21.69
CA ALA A 427 -22.70 -15.24 21.28
C ALA A 427 -22.87 -15.02 19.77
N GLU A 428 -22.48 -15.98 18.94
CA GLU A 428 -22.64 -15.96 17.48
C GLU A 428 -24.12 -16.12 17.06
N THR A 429 -24.85 -17.01 17.74
CA THR A 429 -26.31 -17.13 17.55
C THR A 429 -27.00 -15.81 17.87
N LEU A 430 -26.65 -15.16 18.99
CA LEU A 430 -27.13 -13.82 19.35
C LEU A 430 -26.68 -12.77 18.30
N ALA A 431 -25.44 -12.79 17.83
CA ALA A 431 -24.96 -11.88 16.80
C ALA A 431 -25.75 -12.01 15.49
N SER A 432 -26.19 -13.20 15.09
CA SER A 432 -27.08 -13.38 13.92
C SER A 432 -28.44 -12.69 14.10
N LEU A 433 -28.95 -12.65 15.33
CA LEU A 433 -30.19 -11.99 15.73
C LEU A 433 -30.08 -10.47 15.82
N THR A 434 -28.88 -9.88 15.65
CA THR A 434 -28.70 -8.43 15.42
C THR A 434 -29.60 -7.93 14.28
N THR A 435 -29.85 -8.78 13.28
CA THR A 435 -30.74 -8.46 12.14
C THR A 435 -32.23 -8.49 12.49
N VAL A 436 -32.62 -9.03 13.66
CA VAL A 436 -33.97 -8.88 14.24
C VAL A 436 -34.01 -7.59 15.07
N HIS A 437 -33.02 -7.37 15.94
CA HIS A 437 -32.86 -6.13 16.69
C HIS A 437 -31.39 -5.94 17.13
N TYR A 438 -30.78 -4.78 16.90
CA TYR A 438 -29.32 -4.58 17.10
C TYR A 438 -28.83 -4.90 18.53
N LYS A 439 -29.66 -4.68 19.55
CA LYS A 439 -29.39 -5.06 20.97
C LYS A 439 -28.97 -6.53 21.14
N TYR A 440 -29.32 -7.44 20.23
CA TYR A 440 -28.79 -8.81 20.28
C TYR A 440 -27.26 -8.89 20.08
N SER A 441 -26.64 -7.97 19.33
CA SER A 441 -25.18 -7.79 19.29
C SER A 441 -24.63 -7.47 20.69
N LEU A 442 -25.29 -6.57 21.42
CA LEU A 442 -24.89 -6.19 22.78
C LEU A 442 -25.05 -7.37 23.76
N ILE A 443 -26.12 -8.17 23.63
CA ILE A 443 -26.31 -9.37 24.47
C ILE A 443 -25.26 -10.44 24.14
N GLY A 444 -24.95 -10.69 22.86
CA GLY A 444 -23.88 -11.60 22.44
C GLY A 444 -22.52 -11.19 23.00
N SER A 445 -22.19 -9.91 22.92
CA SER A 445 -20.99 -9.34 23.54
C SER A 445 -20.96 -9.52 25.06
N ARG A 446 -22.10 -9.33 25.75
CA ARG A 446 -22.20 -9.51 27.20
C ARG A 446 -21.95 -10.96 27.63
N VAL A 447 -22.34 -11.94 26.82
CA VAL A 447 -22.01 -13.36 27.05
C VAL A 447 -20.51 -13.61 26.96
N LEU A 448 -19.83 -13.13 25.89
CA LEU A 448 -18.37 -13.21 25.75
C LEU A 448 -17.64 -12.47 26.89
N THR A 449 -18.10 -11.26 27.23
CA THR A 449 -17.50 -10.41 28.26
C THR A 449 -17.59 -11.04 29.64
N SER A 450 -18.76 -11.60 30.00
CA SER A 450 -18.95 -12.29 31.28
C SER A 450 -18.02 -13.49 31.39
N TYR A 451 -17.88 -14.25 30.31
CA TYR A 451 -16.96 -15.39 30.25
C TYR A 451 -15.49 -14.94 30.38
N LEU A 452 -15.06 -13.93 29.62
CA LEU A 452 -13.70 -13.38 29.69
C LEU A 452 -13.37 -12.86 31.09
N GLN A 453 -14.25 -12.07 31.71
CA GLN A 453 -14.05 -11.58 33.07
C GLN A 453 -14.00 -12.73 34.09
N SER A 454 -14.85 -13.75 33.95
CA SER A 454 -14.83 -14.93 34.84
C SER A 454 -13.58 -15.81 34.69
N THR A 455 -12.96 -15.83 33.51
CA THR A 455 -11.74 -16.61 33.22
C THR A 455 -10.45 -15.84 33.47
N LEU A 456 -10.52 -14.51 33.65
CA LEU A 456 -9.38 -13.69 34.08
C LEU A 456 -9.36 -13.45 35.59
N SER A 457 -10.49 -13.06 36.19
CA SER A 457 -10.75 -12.95 37.65
C SER A 457 -9.73 -12.24 38.56
N LEU A 458 -8.65 -11.69 38.00
CA LEU A 458 -7.56 -10.99 38.65
C LEU A 458 -7.73 -9.47 38.58
N LYS A 459 -6.97 -8.75 39.40
CA LYS A 459 -6.76 -7.30 39.25
C LYS A 459 -5.82 -6.97 38.09
N PHE A 460 -5.79 -5.71 37.68
CA PHE A 460 -4.94 -5.27 36.58
C PHE A 460 -3.45 -5.34 36.93
N SER A 461 -3.03 -4.93 38.14
CA SER A 461 -1.62 -5.04 38.54
C SER A 461 -1.11 -6.48 38.54
N ASP A 462 -1.96 -7.41 38.97
CA ASP A 462 -1.60 -8.81 39.17
C ASP A 462 -1.51 -9.53 37.82
N ASN A 463 -2.50 -9.32 36.95
CA ASN A 463 -2.48 -9.84 35.58
C ASN A 463 -1.38 -9.19 34.73
N PHE A 464 -1.12 -7.88 34.87
CA PHE A 464 0.01 -7.23 34.20
C PHE A 464 1.36 -7.78 34.72
N SER A 465 1.43 -8.22 35.98
CA SER A 465 2.62 -8.90 36.50
C SER A 465 2.84 -10.26 35.86
N ILE A 466 1.79 -11.08 35.72
CA ILE A 466 1.85 -12.37 35.01
C ILE A 466 2.28 -12.16 33.55
N LEU A 467 1.69 -11.18 32.86
CA LEU A 467 2.11 -10.80 31.50
C LEU A 467 3.57 -10.33 31.47
N PHE A 468 3.99 -9.44 32.38
CA PHE A 468 5.37 -8.95 32.42
C PHE A 468 6.38 -10.06 32.73
N GLU A 469 6.00 -11.10 33.48
CA GLU A 469 6.87 -12.22 33.85
C GLU A 469 6.97 -13.29 32.75
N ASN A 470 5.88 -13.55 32.01
CA ASN A 470 5.79 -14.66 31.05
C ASN A 470 5.81 -14.23 29.57
N PHE A 471 5.42 -13.00 29.23
CA PHE A 471 5.45 -12.51 27.84
C PHE A 471 6.88 -12.11 27.44
N ARG A 472 7.61 -13.10 26.93
CA ARG A 472 9.01 -13.04 26.50
C ARG A 472 9.13 -13.21 24.99
N SER A 473 10.21 -12.67 24.42
CA SER A 473 10.68 -13.14 23.10
C SER A 473 11.27 -14.55 23.21
N HIS A 474 11.46 -15.22 22.06
CA HIS A 474 12.25 -16.46 21.99
C HIS A 474 13.70 -16.30 22.47
N SER A 475 14.25 -15.07 22.45
CA SER A 475 15.56 -14.71 23.01
C SER A 475 15.55 -14.46 24.53
N GLY A 476 14.38 -14.56 25.20
CA GLY A 476 14.23 -14.29 26.64
C GLY A 476 14.16 -12.81 27.01
N GLU A 477 14.01 -11.91 26.04
CA GLU A 477 13.88 -10.47 26.27
C GLU A 477 12.44 -10.09 26.69
N TYR A 478 12.33 -8.98 27.43
CA TYR A 478 11.05 -8.44 27.88
C TYR A 478 10.31 -7.75 26.73
N ILE A 479 9.08 -8.19 26.42
CA ILE A 479 8.23 -7.51 25.41
C ILE A 479 7.57 -6.26 26.02
N LEU A 480 7.09 -6.37 27.26
CA LEU A 480 6.49 -5.27 28.02
C LEU A 480 7.54 -4.45 28.77
N SER A 481 7.36 -3.14 28.86
CA SER A 481 8.39 -2.23 29.40
C SER A 481 8.64 -2.47 30.90
N PRO A 482 9.89 -2.77 31.32
CA PRO A 482 10.27 -2.86 32.73
C PRO A 482 10.12 -1.54 33.50
N LYS A 483 10.08 -0.40 32.80
CA LYS A 483 9.78 0.91 33.39
C LYS A 483 8.30 1.02 33.76
N LEU A 484 7.39 0.61 32.86
CA LEU A 484 5.95 0.63 33.12
C LEU A 484 5.56 -0.39 34.21
N TYR A 485 6.13 -1.60 34.20
CA TYR A 485 5.88 -2.60 35.25
C TYR A 485 6.16 -2.05 36.66
N LYS A 486 7.28 -1.36 36.85
CA LYS A 486 7.63 -0.73 38.13
C LYS A 486 6.60 0.32 38.55
N ILE A 487 6.17 1.16 37.61
CA ILE A 487 5.16 2.21 37.87
C ILE A 487 3.82 1.58 38.27
N ILE A 488 3.35 0.55 37.56
CA ILE A 488 2.11 -0.19 37.90
C ILE A 488 2.22 -0.82 39.29
N LYS A 489 3.33 -1.51 39.57
CA LYS A 489 3.56 -2.20 40.86
C LYS A 489 3.66 -1.23 42.05
N SER A 490 4.13 0.00 41.84
CA SER A 490 4.18 1.05 42.87
C SER A 490 2.86 1.77 43.11
N ASN A 491 1.88 1.67 42.20
CA ASN A 491 0.61 2.43 42.25
C ASN A 491 -0.63 1.53 42.12
N SER A 492 -0.48 0.22 42.36
CA SER A 492 -1.50 -0.80 42.07
C SER A 492 -2.87 -0.51 42.67
N GLU A 493 -2.94 -0.16 43.96
CA GLU A 493 -4.20 0.14 44.65
C GLU A 493 -4.97 1.29 43.98
N MET A 494 -4.28 2.34 43.52
CA MET A 494 -4.89 3.49 42.84
C MET A 494 -5.35 3.14 41.42
N ILE A 495 -4.55 2.35 40.69
CA ILE A 495 -4.84 1.92 39.33
C ILE A 495 -6.01 0.91 39.29
N ASP A 496 -5.96 -0.14 40.12
CA ASP A 496 -7.00 -1.17 40.17
C ASP A 496 -8.35 -0.60 40.61
N LYS A 497 -8.34 0.35 41.57
CA LYS A 497 -9.54 1.04 42.06
C LYS A 497 -10.16 1.99 41.04
N ALA A 498 -9.37 2.47 40.07
CA ALA A 498 -9.87 3.33 39.00
C ALA A 498 -10.59 2.53 37.88
N ILE A 499 -10.33 1.23 37.76
CA ILE A 499 -10.90 0.39 36.69
C ILE A 499 -12.35 0.02 36.98
N ASP A 500 -13.20 0.26 35.98
CA ASP A 500 -14.63 -0.01 36.03
C ASP A 500 -15.00 -1.08 35.00
N SER A 501 -14.97 -2.34 35.43
CA SER A 501 -15.25 -3.51 34.60
C SER A 501 -16.67 -3.54 34.02
N THR A 502 -17.60 -2.72 34.52
CA THR A 502 -18.96 -2.65 33.97
C THR A 502 -18.98 -2.07 32.55
N ARG A 503 -17.98 -1.25 32.20
CA ARG A 503 -17.85 -0.58 30.88
C ARG A 503 -17.53 -1.52 29.73
N ASP A 504 -17.06 -2.75 30.00
CA ASP A 504 -16.89 -3.76 28.95
C ASP A 504 -18.26 -4.15 28.34
N PHE A 505 -19.32 -4.20 29.16
CA PHE A 505 -20.69 -4.58 28.76
C PHE A 505 -21.41 -3.55 27.87
N ASP A 506 -20.77 -2.42 27.56
CA ASP A 506 -21.23 -1.41 26.58
C ASP A 506 -20.65 -1.64 25.18
N ILE A 507 -19.67 -2.54 25.02
CA ILE A 507 -19.06 -2.87 23.72
C ILE A 507 -19.98 -3.89 23.02
N ASP A 508 -20.26 -3.69 21.73
CA ASP A 508 -21.09 -4.60 20.95
C ASP A 508 -20.28 -5.81 20.43
N TYR A 509 -20.94 -6.83 19.87
CA TYR A 509 -20.28 -8.08 19.48
C TYR A 509 -19.16 -7.84 18.45
N PHE A 510 -19.39 -6.97 17.46
CA PHE A 510 -18.39 -6.70 16.41
C PHE A 510 -17.21 -5.88 16.96
N GLY A 511 -17.46 -4.91 17.84
CA GLY A 511 -16.42 -4.22 18.59
C GLY A 511 -15.59 -5.18 19.46
N PHE A 512 -16.24 -6.07 20.21
CA PHE A 512 -15.56 -7.05 21.08
C PHE A 512 -14.70 -8.01 20.26
N ARG A 513 -15.25 -8.65 19.22
CA ARG A 513 -14.49 -9.55 18.32
C ARG A 513 -13.31 -8.84 17.64
N THR A 514 -13.45 -7.54 17.32
CA THR A 514 -12.35 -6.74 16.77
C THR A 514 -11.21 -6.57 17.78
N LEU A 515 -11.53 -6.27 19.05
CA LEU A 515 -10.54 -6.15 20.13
C LEU A 515 -9.87 -7.50 20.43
N GLU A 516 -10.66 -8.56 20.58
CA GLU A 516 -10.21 -9.96 20.80
C GLU A 516 -9.30 -10.48 19.69
N LYS A 517 -9.55 -10.12 18.43
CA LYS A 517 -8.73 -10.60 17.30
C LYS A 517 -7.34 -9.96 17.29
N SER A 518 -7.22 -8.68 17.63
CA SER A 518 -6.03 -7.89 17.28
C SER A 518 -5.45 -6.97 18.36
N TYR A 519 -6.20 -6.59 19.40
CA TYR A 519 -5.82 -5.53 20.34
C TYR A 519 -5.57 -6.01 21.78
N LEU A 520 -6.33 -7.01 22.24
CA LEU A 520 -6.18 -7.60 23.57
C LEU A 520 -4.97 -8.54 23.58
N LEU A 521 -4.08 -8.38 24.57
CA LEU A 521 -2.90 -9.23 24.68
C LEU A 521 -3.27 -10.69 24.96
N LYS A 522 -2.43 -11.59 24.42
CA LYS A 522 -2.56 -13.04 24.55
C LYS A 522 -1.25 -13.66 25.01
N LEU A 523 -1.36 -14.70 25.82
CA LEU A 523 -0.25 -15.55 26.25
C LEU A 523 -0.71 -16.99 25.97
N GLU A 524 0.07 -17.76 25.21
CA GLU A 524 -0.29 -19.13 24.78
C GLU A 524 -1.70 -19.19 24.16
N ASP A 525 -1.98 -18.25 23.24
CA ASP A 525 -3.27 -17.94 22.60
C ASP A 525 -4.47 -17.62 23.52
N ARG A 526 -4.36 -17.80 24.84
CA ARG A 526 -5.34 -17.35 25.82
C ARG A 526 -5.33 -15.83 25.95
N LEU A 527 -6.52 -15.22 25.92
CA LEU A 527 -6.70 -13.79 26.24
C LEU A 527 -6.24 -13.48 27.67
N HIS A 528 -5.42 -12.45 27.80
CA HIS A 528 -4.92 -11.92 29.07
C HIS A 528 -5.27 -10.44 29.29
N GLU A 529 -6.19 -9.87 28.51
CA GLU A 529 -6.74 -8.54 28.74
C GLU A 529 -8.25 -8.50 28.54
N THR A 530 -8.93 -7.71 29.37
CA THR A 530 -10.25 -7.14 29.03
C THR A 530 -10.08 -5.82 28.28
N PRO A 531 -11.12 -5.31 27.61
CA PRO A 531 -11.08 -3.96 27.04
C PRO A 531 -10.71 -2.86 28.06
N GLN A 532 -11.14 -2.97 29.33
CA GLN A 532 -10.64 -2.05 30.37
C GLN A 532 -9.14 -2.16 30.62
N PHE A 533 -8.56 -3.36 30.63
CA PHE A 533 -7.12 -3.56 30.84
C PHE A 533 -6.31 -2.97 29.68
N LEU A 534 -6.76 -3.16 28.43
CA LEU A 534 -6.23 -2.48 27.25
C LEU A 534 -6.27 -0.95 27.42
N PHE A 535 -7.42 -0.37 27.80
CA PHE A 535 -7.54 1.08 27.97
C PHE A 535 -6.65 1.63 29.09
N MET A 536 -6.48 0.90 30.19
CA MET A 536 -5.59 1.30 31.29
C MET A 536 -4.11 1.17 30.90
N ARG A 537 -3.71 0.07 30.23
CA ARG A 537 -2.36 -0.10 29.65
C ARG A 537 -2.02 1.04 28.68
N VAL A 538 -2.95 1.43 27.82
CA VAL A 538 -2.75 2.56 26.89
C VAL A 538 -2.58 3.87 27.64
N ALA A 539 -3.46 4.18 28.60
CA ALA A 539 -3.39 5.43 29.36
C ALA A 539 -2.08 5.56 30.17
N LEU A 540 -1.67 4.49 30.86
CA LEU A 540 -0.41 4.44 31.61
C LEU A 540 0.81 4.41 30.68
N GLY A 541 0.72 3.79 29.50
CA GLY A 541 1.79 3.81 28.50
C GLY A 541 2.04 5.19 27.89
N ILE A 542 1.04 6.06 27.86
CA ILE A 542 1.14 7.46 27.39
C ILE A 542 1.69 8.38 28.49
N HIS A 543 1.13 8.29 29.71
CA HIS A 543 1.43 9.24 30.78
C HIS A 543 2.56 8.81 31.71
N MET A 544 2.86 7.51 31.73
CA MET A 544 3.88 6.85 32.55
C MET A 544 3.69 7.15 34.04
N SER A 545 4.50 8.02 34.63
CA SER A 545 4.47 8.32 36.07
C SER A 545 3.37 9.31 36.48
N ASP A 546 2.70 9.96 35.52
CA ASP A 546 1.54 10.81 35.78
C ASP A 546 0.27 9.95 35.83
N ILE A 547 -0.03 9.43 37.04
CA ILE A 547 -1.15 8.52 37.29
C ILE A 547 -2.50 9.26 37.20
N ASP A 548 -2.55 10.56 37.53
CA ASP A 548 -3.79 11.34 37.46
C ASP A 548 -4.21 11.60 36.00
N SER A 549 -3.28 12.04 35.14
CA SER A 549 -3.55 12.14 33.69
C SER A 549 -3.84 10.77 33.06
N ALA A 550 -3.24 9.68 33.56
CA ALA A 550 -3.58 8.32 33.15
C ALA A 550 -5.01 7.93 33.52
N ILE A 551 -5.45 8.19 34.76
CA ILE A 551 -6.81 7.87 35.21
C ILE A 551 -7.85 8.75 34.50
N GLU A 552 -7.56 10.03 34.25
CA GLU A 552 -8.42 10.89 33.41
C GLU A 552 -8.55 10.32 31.98
N THR A 553 -7.42 9.97 31.36
CA THR A 553 -7.37 9.38 30.01
C THR A 553 -8.12 8.06 29.92
N TYR A 554 -7.90 7.17 30.90
CA TYR A 554 -8.62 5.91 31.01
C TYR A 554 -10.13 6.14 31.13
N ASN A 555 -10.58 7.10 31.96
CA ASN A 555 -12.00 7.36 32.15
C ASN A 555 -12.69 7.86 30.87
N TYR A 556 -12.15 8.88 30.20
CA TYR A 556 -12.76 9.39 28.97
C TYR A 556 -12.69 8.40 27.80
N MET A 557 -11.61 7.61 27.70
CA MET A 557 -11.47 6.58 26.66
C MET A 557 -12.37 5.37 26.91
N SER A 558 -12.46 4.84 28.14
CA SER A 558 -13.36 3.73 28.48
C SER A 558 -14.84 4.11 28.39
N GLN A 559 -15.18 5.36 28.72
CA GLN A 559 -16.51 5.95 28.47
C GLN A 559 -16.75 6.31 27.00
N LYS A 560 -15.75 6.08 26.12
CA LYS A 560 -15.78 6.18 24.66
C LYS A 560 -15.98 7.60 24.11
N TYR A 561 -15.51 8.64 24.82
CA TYR A 561 -15.49 10.01 24.29
C TYR A 561 -14.41 10.22 23.23
N PHE A 562 -13.31 9.49 23.32
CA PHE A 562 -12.29 9.38 22.27
C PHE A 562 -11.64 8.00 22.27
N ILE A 563 -10.84 7.69 21.25
CA ILE A 563 -9.96 6.52 21.21
C ILE A 563 -8.64 6.86 20.50
N HIS A 564 -7.51 6.36 20.99
CA HIS A 564 -6.23 6.48 20.27
C HIS A 564 -6.19 5.57 19.03
N ALA A 565 -5.38 5.92 18.03
CA ALA A 565 -5.26 5.11 16.82
C ALA A 565 -4.57 3.76 17.05
N SER A 566 -4.79 2.81 16.14
CA SER A 566 -4.46 1.40 16.33
C SER A 566 -3.02 1.11 16.76
N PRO A 567 -1.96 1.72 16.19
CA PRO A 567 -0.59 1.49 16.65
C PRO A 567 -0.34 1.91 18.10
N THR A 568 -0.99 2.99 18.55
CA THR A 568 -0.99 3.37 19.97
C THR A 568 -1.67 2.30 20.83
N LEU A 569 -2.85 1.82 20.43
CA LEU A 569 -3.58 0.78 21.16
C LEU A 569 -2.81 -0.56 21.23
N PHE A 570 -2.19 -0.97 20.12
CA PHE A 570 -1.37 -2.18 20.05
C PHE A 570 -0.14 -2.08 20.94
N ASN A 571 0.66 -1.02 20.78
CA ASN A 571 2.04 -0.99 21.23
C ASN A 571 2.26 -0.22 22.54
N SER A 572 1.28 0.52 23.08
CA SER A 572 1.43 1.16 24.39
C SER A 572 1.73 0.12 25.48
N GLY A 573 2.79 0.40 26.26
CA GLY A 573 3.29 -0.46 27.33
C GLY A 573 4.31 -1.51 26.90
N TYR A 574 4.64 -1.62 25.62
CA TYR A 574 5.79 -2.39 25.15
C TYR A 574 7.10 -1.66 25.47
N ASP A 575 8.22 -2.37 25.50
CA ASP A 575 9.53 -1.75 25.76
C ASP A 575 10.00 -0.82 24.64
N LYS A 576 9.64 -1.14 23.39
CA LYS A 576 9.91 -0.32 22.19
C LYS A 576 8.58 0.00 21.47
N PRO A 577 7.80 0.97 21.97
CA PRO A 577 6.42 1.19 21.53
C PRO A 577 6.33 2.03 20.24
N PHE A 578 5.96 1.42 19.12
CA PHE A 578 5.63 2.13 17.87
C PHE A 578 4.20 2.67 17.92
N LEU A 579 4.01 3.90 18.41
CA LEU A 579 2.70 4.53 18.65
C LEU A 579 2.20 5.36 17.46
N SER A 580 3.12 5.91 16.66
CA SER A 580 2.82 6.69 15.45
C SER A 580 2.15 5.86 14.34
N SER A 581 1.34 6.49 13.49
CA SER A 581 0.46 5.81 12.53
C SER A 581 0.79 5.99 11.06
N CYS A 582 1.34 7.14 10.68
CA CYS A 582 1.68 7.46 9.29
C CYS A 582 2.98 8.27 9.19
N PHE A 583 3.65 8.18 8.04
CA PHE A 583 4.94 8.81 7.78
C PHE A 583 4.98 9.44 6.38
N LEU A 584 5.70 10.56 6.22
CA LEU A 584 5.90 11.23 4.91
C LEU A 584 7.39 11.34 4.59
N LEU A 585 7.79 10.80 3.44
CA LEU A 585 9.15 10.85 2.93
C LEU A 585 9.22 11.70 1.66
N ALA A 586 10.26 12.53 1.57
CA ALA A 586 10.80 12.95 0.29
C ALA A 586 11.83 11.92 -0.18
N MET A 587 11.74 11.51 -1.44
CA MET A 587 12.82 10.79 -2.12
C MET A 587 14.11 11.61 -2.02
N LYS A 588 15.17 11.06 -1.41
CA LYS A 588 16.33 11.84 -0.94
C LYS A 588 17.04 12.60 -2.07
N ASP A 589 17.45 11.86 -3.11
CA ASP A 589 18.24 12.36 -4.23
C ASP A 589 17.92 11.57 -5.52
N ASP A 590 18.11 12.19 -6.68
CA ASP A 590 17.97 11.55 -8.01
C ASP A 590 19.22 10.72 -8.38
N SER A 591 19.47 9.69 -7.57
CA SER A 591 20.59 8.75 -7.69
C SER A 591 20.21 7.37 -7.15
N ILE A 592 20.91 6.31 -7.56
CA ILE A 592 20.67 4.95 -7.06
C ILE A 592 20.84 4.89 -5.54
N ASP A 593 21.84 5.56 -4.98
CA ASP A 593 22.07 5.66 -3.53
C ASP A 593 20.90 6.38 -2.82
N GLY A 594 20.42 7.50 -3.34
CA GLY A 594 19.26 8.23 -2.80
C GLY A 594 17.97 7.40 -2.86
N ILE A 595 17.76 6.67 -3.95
CA ILE A 595 16.62 5.78 -4.17
C ILE A 595 16.65 4.60 -3.19
N TYR A 596 17.77 3.88 -3.09
CA TYR A 596 17.87 2.70 -2.23
C TYR A 596 17.90 3.07 -0.74
N ARG A 597 18.44 4.24 -0.35
CA ARG A 597 18.27 4.77 1.01
C ARG A 597 16.81 5.11 1.33
N THR A 598 16.08 5.70 0.38
CA THR A 598 14.63 5.96 0.55
C THR A 598 13.85 4.65 0.65
N LEU A 599 14.22 3.62 -0.11
CA LEU A 599 13.63 2.28 -0.03
C LEU A 599 13.91 1.60 1.31
N TYR A 600 15.15 1.68 1.83
CA TYR A 600 15.52 1.20 3.15
C TYR A 600 14.72 1.88 4.26
N ASP A 601 14.64 3.22 4.25
CA ASP A 601 13.84 4.00 5.20
C ASP A 601 12.37 3.54 5.16
N THR A 602 11.82 3.37 3.96
CA THR A 602 10.46 2.87 3.72
C THR A 602 10.25 1.47 4.30
N ALA A 603 11.19 0.55 4.11
CA ALA A 603 11.13 -0.81 4.67
C ALA A 603 11.18 -0.83 6.20
N MET A 604 12.06 -0.02 6.81
CA MET A 604 12.17 0.09 8.27
C MET A 604 10.89 0.67 8.90
N ILE A 605 10.25 1.64 8.25
CA ILE A 605 8.95 2.19 8.70
C ILE A 605 7.82 1.17 8.52
N SER A 606 7.79 0.42 7.41
CA SER A 606 6.78 -0.63 7.18
C SER A 606 6.86 -1.74 8.23
N LYS A 607 8.08 -2.10 8.66
CA LYS A 607 8.33 -3.02 9.79
C LYS A 607 7.76 -2.50 11.11
N GLY A 608 7.71 -1.18 11.31
CA GLY A 608 7.07 -0.51 12.44
C GLY A 608 5.55 -0.32 12.29
N ALA A 609 4.90 -1.03 11.36
CA ALA A 609 3.48 -0.94 11.04
C ALA A 609 2.97 0.43 10.52
N GLY A 610 3.87 1.31 10.08
CA GLY A 610 3.54 2.65 9.58
C GLY A 610 3.00 2.66 8.15
N GLY A 611 1.93 3.43 7.90
CA GLY A 611 1.48 3.76 6.54
C GLY A 611 2.28 4.93 5.96
N ILE A 612 2.64 4.90 4.68
CA ILE A 612 3.68 5.79 4.13
C ILE A 612 3.16 6.63 2.95
N GLY A 613 3.51 7.92 2.90
CA GLY A 613 3.43 8.77 1.70
C GLY A 613 4.83 9.12 1.20
N ILE A 614 5.10 8.98 -0.11
CA ILE A 614 6.42 9.17 -0.72
C ILE A 614 6.32 10.15 -1.90
N HIS A 615 6.98 11.30 -1.83
CA HIS A 615 7.18 12.18 -2.99
C HIS A 615 8.28 11.64 -3.91
N VAL A 616 8.02 11.53 -5.22
CA VAL A 616 9.00 11.05 -6.22
C VAL A 616 9.23 11.98 -7.42
N SER A 617 8.58 13.16 -7.48
CA SER A 617 8.64 14.06 -8.66
C SER A 617 10.02 14.70 -8.91
N ASN A 618 11.04 14.41 -8.10
CA ASN A 618 12.42 14.81 -8.29
C ASN A 618 13.27 13.78 -9.04
N ILE A 619 12.78 12.54 -9.23
CA ILE A 619 13.47 11.51 -10.02
C ILE A 619 13.34 11.79 -11.52
N ARG A 620 14.43 11.61 -12.28
CA ARG A 620 14.44 11.81 -13.73
C ARG A 620 13.53 10.82 -14.48
N ALA A 621 12.83 11.33 -15.49
CA ALA A 621 11.88 10.57 -16.29
C ALA A 621 12.54 9.54 -17.22
N ALA A 622 11.74 8.69 -17.86
CA ALA A 622 12.21 7.80 -18.91
C ALA A 622 12.79 8.61 -20.09
N GLY A 623 13.94 8.20 -20.61
CA GLY A 623 14.65 8.92 -21.68
C GLY A 623 15.68 9.96 -21.20
N ALA A 624 15.72 10.29 -19.90
CA ALA A 624 16.71 11.22 -19.35
C ALA A 624 18.14 10.65 -19.37
N HIS A 625 19.17 11.50 -19.46
CA HIS A 625 20.57 11.06 -19.57
C HIS A 625 21.17 10.66 -18.21
N ILE A 626 22.11 9.71 -18.20
CA ILE A 626 22.86 9.29 -17.02
C ILE A 626 24.36 9.54 -17.22
N ASN A 627 24.83 10.68 -16.74
CA ASN A 627 26.22 11.16 -16.94
C ASN A 627 27.31 10.16 -16.49
N GLY A 628 27.05 9.35 -15.47
CA GLY A 628 28.04 8.40 -14.92
C GLY A 628 28.20 7.11 -15.72
N SER A 629 27.18 6.68 -16.48
CA SER A 629 27.19 5.45 -17.28
C SER A 629 27.07 5.69 -18.78
N ASN A 630 26.93 6.96 -19.21
CA ASN A 630 26.58 7.35 -20.59
C ASN A 630 25.30 6.64 -21.09
N GLY A 631 24.41 6.29 -20.15
CA GLY A 631 23.17 5.55 -20.39
C GLY A 631 21.93 6.44 -20.39
N ILE A 632 20.78 5.78 -20.55
CA ILE A 632 19.45 6.41 -20.57
C ILE A 632 18.62 5.86 -19.40
N SER A 633 17.88 6.74 -18.72
CA SER A 633 16.98 6.39 -17.62
C SER A 633 15.75 5.61 -18.10
N SER A 634 15.41 4.57 -17.35
CA SER A 634 14.15 3.81 -17.51
C SER A 634 12.95 4.46 -16.80
N GLY A 635 13.15 5.61 -16.15
CA GLY A 635 12.09 6.40 -15.50
C GLY A 635 11.54 5.80 -14.20
N LEU A 636 10.40 6.34 -13.75
CA LEU A 636 9.76 5.99 -12.48
C LEU A 636 9.26 4.55 -12.42
N ILE A 637 8.80 3.96 -13.53
CA ILE A 637 8.00 2.73 -13.50
C ILE A 637 8.79 1.52 -12.94
N PRO A 638 10.04 1.24 -13.38
CA PRO A 638 10.83 0.14 -12.81
C PRO A 638 11.23 0.40 -11.35
N MET A 639 11.56 1.65 -10.99
CA MET A 639 11.86 2.02 -9.60
C MET A 639 10.66 1.71 -8.69
N LEU A 640 9.46 2.14 -9.09
CA LEU A 640 8.24 1.92 -8.33
C LEU A 640 7.84 0.43 -8.28
N LYS A 641 8.25 -0.41 -9.23
CA LYS A 641 8.12 -1.87 -9.08
C LYS A 641 8.95 -2.42 -7.91
N VAL A 642 10.15 -1.88 -7.64
CA VAL A 642 10.94 -2.29 -6.47
C VAL A 642 10.22 -1.92 -5.17
N PHE A 643 9.73 -0.68 -5.06
CA PHE A 643 8.91 -0.25 -3.91
C PHE A 643 7.64 -1.12 -3.73
N ASN A 644 7.02 -1.56 -4.83
CA ASN A 644 5.86 -2.46 -4.80
C ASN A 644 6.22 -3.85 -4.26
N SER A 645 7.35 -4.43 -4.67
CA SER A 645 7.85 -5.70 -4.11
C SER A 645 8.21 -5.57 -2.63
N THR A 646 8.81 -4.44 -2.21
CA THR A 646 9.08 -4.17 -0.78
C THR A 646 7.79 -4.02 0.05
N ALA A 647 6.73 -3.42 -0.51
CA ALA A 647 5.42 -3.33 0.16
C ALA A 647 4.80 -4.72 0.43
N LYS A 648 4.99 -5.66 -0.50
CA LYS A 648 4.59 -7.07 -0.37
C LYS A 648 5.48 -7.86 0.60
N TYR A 649 6.79 -7.67 0.53
CA TYR A 649 7.75 -8.42 1.35
C TYR A 649 7.70 -8.05 2.84
N VAL A 650 7.48 -6.78 3.18
CA VAL A 650 7.42 -6.32 4.58
C VAL A 650 5.97 -6.39 5.11
N ASP A 651 5.41 -7.60 5.14
CA ASP A 651 3.99 -7.91 5.51
C ASP A 651 3.70 -7.94 7.03
N GLN A 652 4.70 -7.58 7.84
CA GLN A 652 4.63 -7.46 9.30
C GLN A 652 4.43 -8.78 10.08
N GLY A 653 4.57 -9.94 9.42
CA GLY A 653 4.59 -11.24 10.07
C GLY A 653 3.18 -11.74 10.40
N GLY A 654 2.63 -12.59 9.53
CA GLY A 654 1.29 -13.13 9.70
C GLY A 654 0.18 -12.14 9.30
N ASN A 655 0.49 -11.22 8.37
CA ASN A 655 -0.49 -10.36 7.68
C ASN A 655 -1.44 -9.58 8.62
N LYS A 656 -0.95 -9.11 9.78
CA LYS A 656 -1.73 -8.26 10.71
C LYS A 656 -2.09 -6.90 10.07
N ARG A 657 -1.22 -6.39 9.22
CA ARG A 657 -1.41 -5.20 8.36
C ARG A 657 -0.37 -5.29 7.23
N PRO A 658 -0.76 -5.34 5.94
CA PRO A 658 0.22 -5.34 4.85
C PRO A 658 0.91 -3.97 4.71
N GLY A 659 2.09 -3.94 4.10
CA GLY A 659 2.80 -2.71 3.76
C GLY A 659 1.98 -1.84 2.79
N ALA A 660 1.80 -0.56 3.11
CA ALA A 660 0.90 0.34 2.38
C ALA A 660 1.57 1.70 2.14
N PHE A 661 2.05 1.91 0.91
CA PHE A 661 2.74 3.14 0.51
C PHE A 661 1.93 3.87 -0.58
N CYS A 662 1.82 5.19 -0.46
CA CYS A 662 1.20 6.06 -1.46
C CYS A 662 2.27 6.93 -2.13
N ILE A 663 2.34 6.87 -3.45
CA ILE A 663 3.32 7.60 -4.26
C ILE A 663 2.70 8.91 -4.74
N TYR A 664 3.39 10.02 -4.53
CA TYR A 664 2.98 11.37 -4.91
C TYR A 664 3.81 11.87 -6.08
N LEU A 665 3.12 12.23 -7.17
CA LEU A 665 3.70 12.77 -8.39
C LEU A 665 3.02 14.08 -8.80
N GLU A 666 3.80 15.08 -9.22
CA GLU A 666 3.24 16.30 -9.83
C GLU A 666 2.88 16.09 -11.31
N PRO A 667 1.74 16.64 -11.81
CA PRO A 667 1.21 16.32 -13.13
C PRO A 667 2.02 16.89 -14.32
N TRP A 668 3.11 17.61 -14.07
CA TRP A 668 4.06 18.05 -15.11
C TRP A 668 5.14 17.01 -15.39
N HIS A 669 5.28 15.94 -14.60
CA HIS A 669 6.32 14.93 -14.83
C HIS A 669 6.06 14.12 -16.10
N ALA A 670 7.09 13.83 -16.89
CA ALA A 670 6.91 13.16 -18.19
C ALA A 670 6.32 11.74 -18.12
N ASP A 671 6.64 10.98 -17.06
CA ASP A 671 6.15 9.60 -16.85
C ASP A 671 4.70 9.56 -16.33
N VAL A 672 4.03 10.71 -16.14
CA VAL A 672 2.69 10.79 -15.50
C VAL A 672 1.63 9.90 -16.17
N PHE A 673 1.71 9.67 -17.48
CA PHE A 673 0.75 8.81 -18.19
C PHE A 673 0.91 7.33 -17.82
N ASP A 674 2.13 6.85 -17.63
CA ASP A 674 2.40 5.46 -17.27
C ASP A 674 2.20 5.24 -15.76
N PHE A 675 2.53 6.24 -14.94
CA PHE A 675 2.18 6.32 -13.52
C PHE A 675 0.66 6.14 -13.31
N LEU A 676 -0.17 6.84 -14.10
CA LEU A 676 -1.63 6.69 -14.09
C LEU A 676 -2.13 5.29 -14.49
N ASN A 677 -1.31 4.46 -15.15
CA ASN A 677 -1.68 3.11 -15.57
C ASN A 677 -1.21 2.01 -14.59
N MET A 678 -0.31 2.31 -13.63
CA MET A 678 0.34 1.29 -12.80
C MET A 678 -0.62 0.44 -11.94
N ARG A 679 -1.76 0.99 -11.51
CA ARG A 679 -2.78 0.26 -10.72
C ARG A 679 -3.85 -0.46 -11.54
N LYS A 680 -3.78 -0.42 -12.89
CA LYS A 680 -4.80 -1.06 -13.74
C LYS A 680 -4.68 -2.58 -13.69
N ASN A 681 -5.81 -3.28 -13.72
CA ASN A 681 -5.80 -4.75 -13.69
C ASN A 681 -5.24 -5.33 -15.00
N HIS A 682 -5.66 -4.76 -16.14
CA HIS A 682 -5.24 -5.18 -17.49
C HIS A 682 -3.89 -4.61 -17.93
N GLY A 683 -3.31 -5.23 -18.97
CA GLY A 683 -2.06 -4.81 -19.61
C GLY A 683 -0.78 -5.39 -18.97
N LYS A 684 0.36 -5.01 -19.56
CA LYS A 684 1.73 -5.46 -19.24
C LYS A 684 2.11 -5.37 -17.76
N GLU A 685 2.41 -6.51 -17.13
CA GLU A 685 2.76 -6.63 -15.70
C GLU A 685 4.12 -6.00 -15.34
N GLU A 686 5.03 -5.90 -16.31
CA GLU A 686 6.26 -5.12 -16.20
C GLU A 686 6.01 -3.60 -16.06
N MET A 687 4.78 -3.13 -16.30
CA MET A 687 4.33 -1.75 -16.13
C MET A 687 3.29 -1.61 -14.99
N ARG A 688 3.25 -2.53 -14.01
CA ARG A 688 2.25 -2.52 -12.92
C ARG A 688 2.85 -2.51 -11.51
N ALA A 689 2.13 -1.84 -10.62
CA ALA A 689 2.35 -1.76 -9.18
C ALA A 689 1.00 -1.57 -8.50
N ARG A 690 0.29 -2.67 -8.21
CA ARG A 690 -1.08 -2.66 -7.69
C ARG A 690 -1.15 -2.59 -6.16
N ASP A 691 -0.03 -2.85 -5.49
CA ASP A 691 0.11 -2.80 -4.03
C ASP A 691 0.44 -1.38 -3.55
N LEU A 692 1.07 -0.56 -4.41
CA LEU A 692 1.28 0.87 -4.22
C LEU A 692 0.03 1.70 -4.55
N PHE A 693 -0.35 2.64 -3.68
CA PHE A 693 -1.39 3.64 -3.92
C PHE A 693 -0.80 4.83 -4.69
N MET A 694 -1.61 5.54 -5.49
CA MET A 694 -1.13 6.63 -6.34
C MET A 694 -1.86 7.94 -6.04
N ALA A 695 -1.14 9.05 -5.99
CA ALA A 695 -1.66 10.38 -5.73
C ALA A 695 -1.03 11.43 -6.65
N LEU A 696 -1.80 12.46 -7.01
CA LEU A 696 -1.34 13.62 -7.75
C LEU A 696 -1.27 14.85 -6.85
N TRP A 697 -0.11 15.50 -6.88
CA TRP A 697 0.18 16.76 -6.18
C TRP A 697 0.02 17.90 -7.19
N ILE A 698 -1.18 18.46 -7.30
CA ILE A 698 -1.60 19.30 -8.43
C ILE A 698 -1.37 20.79 -8.15
N PRO A 699 -0.56 21.51 -8.95
CA PRO A 699 -0.51 22.97 -8.93
C PRO A 699 -1.75 23.57 -9.62
N ASP A 700 -2.22 24.72 -9.15
CA ASP A 700 -3.39 25.42 -9.67
C ASP A 700 -3.23 25.80 -11.14
N LEU A 701 -2.00 25.98 -11.62
CA LEU A 701 -1.71 26.23 -13.05
C LEU A 701 -2.24 25.11 -13.95
N PHE A 702 -2.16 23.84 -13.52
CA PHE A 702 -2.71 22.72 -14.28
C PHE A 702 -4.23 22.83 -14.38
N MET A 703 -4.91 23.10 -13.25
CA MET A 703 -6.37 23.27 -13.21
C MET A 703 -6.84 24.45 -14.08
N ARG A 704 -6.13 25.59 -14.03
CA ARG A 704 -6.37 26.74 -14.93
C ARG A 704 -6.23 26.35 -16.40
N LYS A 705 -5.13 25.67 -16.77
CA LYS A 705 -4.87 25.24 -18.16
C LYS A 705 -5.89 24.22 -18.67
N VAL A 706 -6.35 23.29 -17.82
CA VAL A 706 -7.43 22.34 -18.16
C VAL A 706 -8.76 23.07 -18.42
N ALA A 707 -9.11 24.07 -17.60
CA ALA A 707 -10.31 24.88 -17.81
C ALA A 707 -10.27 25.62 -19.16
N ASN A 708 -9.15 26.28 -19.46
CA ASN A 708 -8.95 27.13 -20.64
C ASN A 708 -8.70 26.36 -21.96
N ASP A 709 -8.56 25.03 -21.92
CA ASP A 709 -8.08 24.19 -23.04
C ASP A 709 -6.68 24.55 -23.55
N GLU A 710 -5.81 24.97 -22.63
CA GLU A 710 -4.44 25.33 -22.94
C GLU A 710 -3.54 24.11 -23.16
N GLU A 711 -2.34 24.39 -23.68
CA GLU A 711 -1.25 23.42 -23.71
C GLU A 711 -0.63 23.24 -22.32
N TRP A 712 -0.16 22.01 -22.07
CA TRP A 712 0.58 21.59 -20.89
C TRP A 712 1.88 20.92 -21.34
N CYS A 713 3.00 21.49 -20.93
CA CYS A 713 4.32 20.89 -21.05
C CYS A 713 4.54 19.84 -19.95
N LEU A 714 5.14 18.72 -20.36
CA LEU A 714 5.68 17.69 -19.50
C LEU A 714 7.21 17.75 -19.49
N PHE A 715 7.80 17.67 -18.32
CA PHE A 715 9.23 17.87 -18.08
C PHE A 715 9.86 16.66 -17.37
N SER A 716 11.19 16.55 -17.48
CA SER A 716 12.01 15.68 -16.63
C SER A 716 12.82 16.55 -15.67
N PRO A 717 12.90 16.22 -14.36
CA PRO A 717 13.58 17.04 -13.35
C PRO A 717 15.06 17.36 -13.63
N ASP A 718 15.79 16.49 -14.33
CA ASP A 718 17.19 16.73 -14.71
C ASP A 718 17.34 17.93 -15.67
N ASN A 719 16.42 18.06 -16.63
CA ASN A 719 16.41 19.20 -17.56
C ASN A 719 15.63 20.41 -17.02
N SER A 720 14.70 20.23 -16.08
CA SER A 720 13.85 21.29 -15.51
C SER A 720 13.74 21.20 -13.98
N PRO A 721 14.86 21.40 -13.25
CA PRO A 721 14.91 21.23 -11.81
C PRO A 721 14.13 22.32 -11.05
N GLY A 722 13.76 22.03 -9.80
CA GLY A 722 13.17 23.01 -8.89
C GLY A 722 11.66 23.22 -9.04
N LEU A 723 10.99 22.65 -10.04
CA LEU A 723 9.52 22.68 -10.15
C LEU A 723 8.82 22.05 -8.94
N ASN A 724 9.46 21.08 -8.28
CA ASN A 724 9.00 20.45 -7.03
C ASN A 724 9.49 21.17 -5.75
N GLU A 725 10.25 22.26 -5.88
CA GLU A 725 10.84 23.07 -4.80
C GLU A 725 10.21 24.48 -4.70
N CYS A 726 9.17 24.77 -5.50
CA CYS A 726 8.41 26.01 -5.49
C CYS A 726 6.90 25.74 -5.69
N TYR A 727 6.05 26.74 -5.41
CA TYR A 727 4.59 26.66 -5.56
C TYR A 727 4.02 28.03 -5.97
N GLY A 728 2.72 28.09 -6.31
CA GLY A 728 2.03 29.35 -6.62
C GLY A 728 2.66 30.13 -7.76
N ASP A 729 2.79 31.46 -7.61
CA ASP A 729 3.30 32.35 -8.67
C ASP A 729 4.78 32.12 -9.01
N GLU A 730 5.58 31.61 -8.06
CA GLU A 730 6.97 31.20 -8.32
C GLU A 730 7.01 29.97 -9.22
N PHE A 731 6.18 28.96 -8.93
CA PHE A 731 5.99 27.79 -9.79
C PHE A 731 5.51 28.19 -11.19
N VAL A 732 4.53 29.09 -11.29
CA VAL A 732 4.04 29.60 -12.58
C VAL A 732 5.18 30.26 -13.36
N SER A 733 5.97 31.11 -12.71
CA SER A 733 7.10 31.82 -13.33
C SER A 733 8.17 30.85 -13.82
N LEU A 734 8.54 29.85 -13.01
CA LEU A 734 9.54 28.84 -13.35
C LEU A 734 9.07 27.92 -14.48
N TYR A 735 7.82 27.46 -14.41
CA TYR A 735 7.15 26.65 -15.44
C TYR A 735 7.10 27.38 -16.79
N SER A 736 6.60 28.61 -16.80
CA SER A 736 6.51 29.42 -18.03
C SER A 736 7.89 29.75 -18.61
N ARG A 737 8.93 29.93 -17.77
CA ARG A 737 10.30 30.04 -18.25
C ARG A 737 10.74 28.76 -18.97
N TYR A 738 10.58 27.58 -18.36
CA TYR A 738 10.99 26.31 -18.98
C TYR A 738 10.15 25.92 -20.21
N GLU A 739 8.89 26.36 -20.29
CA GLU A 739 8.10 26.30 -21.52
C GLU A 739 8.70 27.20 -22.62
N SER A 740 9.07 28.44 -22.31
CA SER A 740 9.70 29.37 -23.28
C SER A 740 11.12 28.95 -23.71
N GLU A 741 11.87 28.33 -22.81
CA GLU A 741 13.20 27.74 -23.08
C GLU A 741 13.11 26.40 -23.84
N ASN A 742 11.91 25.89 -24.10
CA ASN A 742 11.64 24.60 -24.76
C ASN A 742 12.30 23.39 -24.06
N ARG A 743 12.35 23.39 -22.72
CA ARG A 743 13.00 22.34 -21.90
C ARG A 743 12.07 21.16 -21.57
N PHE A 744 10.89 21.11 -22.18
CA PHE A 744 9.93 20.02 -22.03
C PHE A 744 10.34 18.78 -22.83
N VAL A 745 9.98 17.61 -22.32
CA VAL A 745 10.12 16.32 -23.02
C VAL A 745 9.00 16.14 -24.04
N ARG A 746 7.78 16.57 -23.68
CA ARG A 746 6.59 16.49 -24.53
C ARG A 746 5.61 17.61 -24.19
N LYS A 747 5.01 18.24 -25.20
CA LYS A 747 3.90 19.20 -25.05
C LYS A 747 2.59 18.52 -25.49
N ILE A 748 1.52 18.71 -24.73
CA ILE A 748 0.19 18.11 -24.94
C ILE A 748 -0.92 19.14 -24.67
N LYS A 749 -2.19 18.79 -24.93
CA LYS A 749 -3.32 19.53 -24.37
C LYS A 749 -3.54 19.17 -22.91
N ALA A 750 -3.77 20.16 -22.04
CA ALA A 750 -4.02 19.92 -20.62
C ALA A 750 -5.21 18.97 -20.39
N ARG A 751 -6.27 19.13 -21.20
CA ARG A 751 -7.47 18.26 -21.18
C ARG A 751 -7.19 16.79 -21.53
N GLN A 752 -6.11 16.49 -22.27
CA GLN A 752 -5.71 15.11 -22.59
C GLN A 752 -5.22 14.36 -21.35
N LEU A 753 -4.38 15.02 -20.53
CA LEU A 753 -3.96 14.46 -19.24
C LEU A 753 -5.15 14.41 -18.26
N TRP A 754 -6.00 15.43 -18.24
CA TRP A 754 -7.21 15.43 -17.41
C TRP A 754 -8.14 14.23 -17.71
N LEU A 755 -8.32 13.90 -19.00
CA LEU A 755 -9.07 12.70 -19.40
C LEU A 755 -8.41 11.43 -18.87
N ALA A 756 -7.09 11.27 -19.04
CA ALA A 756 -6.35 10.10 -18.54
C ALA A 756 -6.47 9.93 -17.00
N ILE A 757 -6.46 11.03 -16.24
CA ILE A 757 -6.69 11.04 -14.79
C ILE A 757 -8.08 10.49 -14.48
N MET A 758 -9.13 11.02 -15.11
CA MET A 758 -10.51 10.55 -14.88
C MET A 758 -10.74 9.10 -15.32
N THR A 759 -10.12 8.67 -16.41
CA THR A 759 -10.17 7.28 -16.88
C THR A 759 -9.53 6.35 -15.85
N SER A 760 -8.34 6.67 -15.32
CA SER A 760 -7.72 5.89 -14.25
C SER A 760 -8.57 5.85 -12.97
N GLN A 761 -9.18 6.98 -12.58
CA GLN A 761 -10.08 7.04 -11.41
C GLN A 761 -11.34 6.20 -11.61
N THR A 762 -11.88 6.15 -12.82
CA THR A 762 -13.05 5.34 -13.15
C THR A 762 -12.73 3.84 -13.13
N GLU A 763 -11.52 3.45 -13.56
CA GLU A 763 -11.06 2.06 -13.56
C GLU A 763 -10.55 1.55 -12.20
N THR A 764 -9.95 2.41 -11.37
CA THR A 764 -9.13 1.98 -10.21
C THR A 764 -9.40 2.74 -8.89
N GLY A 765 -10.25 3.77 -8.92
CA GLY A 765 -10.46 4.70 -7.79
C GLY A 765 -9.25 5.60 -7.48
N ASN A 766 -8.15 5.48 -8.24
CA ASN A 766 -6.88 6.20 -8.10
C ASN A 766 -6.61 7.01 -9.39
N PRO A 767 -5.77 8.06 -9.38
CA PRO A 767 -5.05 8.59 -8.23
C PRO A 767 -5.93 9.46 -7.32
N PHE A 768 -5.50 9.59 -6.07
CA PHE A 768 -5.98 10.61 -5.14
C PHE A 768 -5.59 12.01 -5.65
N LEU A 769 -6.40 13.03 -5.40
CA LEU A 769 -6.14 14.41 -5.88
C LEU A 769 -5.95 15.38 -4.71
N LEU A 770 -4.79 16.03 -4.65
CA LEU A 770 -4.48 17.08 -3.67
C LEU A 770 -3.93 18.32 -4.39
N TYR A 771 -4.24 19.51 -3.88
CA TYR A 771 -3.90 20.78 -4.52
C TYR A 771 -2.67 21.42 -3.85
N LYS A 772 -1.49 21.19 -4.45
CA LYS A 772 -0.15 21.60 -4.00
C LYS A 772 -0.11 23.03 -3.47
N ASP A 773 -0.61 23.98 -4.26
CA ASP A 773 -0.54 25.41 -3.94
C ASP A 773 -1.38 25.71 -2.69
N ARG A 774 -2.61 25.19 -2.65
CA ARG A 774 -3.54 25.37 -1.52
C ARG A 774 -3.04 24.72 -0.22
N CYS A 775 -2.38 23.57 -0.32
CA CYS A 775 -1.69 22.92 0.79
C CYS A 775 -0.55 23.79 1.35
N ASN A 776 0.29 24.35 0.49
CA ASN A 776 1.44 25.16 0.91
C ASN A 776 1.04 26.54 1.44
N TYR A 777 0.13 27.28 0.77
CA TYR A 777 -0.32 28.60 1.23
C TYR A 777 -0.94 28.57 2.65
N LEU A 778 -1.69 27.51 2.96
CA LEU A 778 -2.45 27.36 4.20
C LEU A 778 -1.78 26.46 5.27
N SER A 779 -0.61 25.89 5.01
CA SER A 779 0.10 25.15 6.06
C SER A 779 0.77 26.12 7.05
N ASN A 780 0.65 25.81 8.34
CA ASN A 780 1.41 26.48 9.39
C ASN A 780 2.93 26.19 9.29
N GLN A 781 3.31 25.08 8.63
CA GLN A 781 4.69 24.64 8.44
C GLN A 781 5.40 25.26 7.21
N LYS A 782 4.76 26.19 6.47
CA LYS A 782 5.35 26.83 5.27
C LYS A 782 6.63 27.64 5.53
N ASN A 783 6.98 27.87 6.79
CA ASN A 783 8.25 28.46 7.23
C ASN A 783 9.43 27.47 7.19
N LEU A 784 9.17 26.16 7.07
CA LEU A 784 10.20 25.11 7.00
C LEU A 784 10.73 24.89 5.58
N GLY A 785 9.90 25.17 4.57
CA GLY A 785 10.16 24.91 3.16
C GLY A 785 8.89 24.44 2.45
N ILE A 786 9.05 23.85 1.27
CA ILE A 786 7.92 23.40 0.44
C ILE A 786 7.47 22.00 0.83
N ILE A 787 6.16 21.82 1.00
CA ILE A 787 5.49 20.54 1.23
C ILE A 787 5.24 19.87 -0.13
N LYS A 788 5.70 18.62 -0.26
CA LYS A 788 5.84 17.90 -1.54
C LYS A 788 4.87 16.72 -1.71
N SER A 789 4.16 16.35 -0.65
CA SER A 789 3.27 15.19 -0.60
C SER A 789 2.29 15.31 0.58
N SER A 790 1.42 14.31 0.71
CA SER A 790 0.67 14.00 1.92
C SER A 790 0.98 12.56 2.36
N ASN A 791 0.34 12.04 3.41
CA ASN A 791 0.50 10.65 3.85
C ASN A 791 -0.27 9.66 2.95
N LEU A 792 -0.23 8.38 3.33
CA LEU A 792 -1.04 7.30 2.74
C LEU A 792 -2.53 7.67 2.58
N CYS A 793 -3.11 8.36 3.56
CA CYS A 793 -4.56 8.57 3.64
C CYS A 793 -5.05 9.93 3.14
N CYS A 794 -4.17 10.89 2.83
CA CYS A 794 -4.44 12.23 2.26
C CYS A 794 -4.98 13.31 3.23
N GLU A 795 -4.91 13.14 4.55
CA GLU A 795 -5.22 14.18 5.54
C GLU A 795 -3.99 14.96 6.04
N ILE A 796 -2.80 14.35 5.99
CA ILE A 796 -1.60 14.91 6.64
C ILE A 796 -0.80 15.80 5.68
N ILE A 797 -0.59 17.07 6.04
CA ILE A 797 0.07 18.07 5.18
C ILE A 797 1.30 18.61 5.92
N GLU A 798 2.39 17.83 5.88
CA GLU A 798 3.60 18.05 6.68
C GLU A 798 4.86 18.16 5.82
N TYR A 799 5.80 19.00 6.26
CA TYR A 799 7.09 19.16 5.63
C TYR A 799 7.94 17.89 5.76
N SER A 800 8.53 17.46 4.65
CA SER A 800 9.49 16.36 4.60
C SER A 800 10.64 16.70 3.66
N SER A 801 11.82 16.18 3.97
CA SER A 801 13.06 16.43 3.24
C SER A 801 13.90 15.16 3.19
N LYS A 802 15.11 15.24 2.62
CA LYS A 802 16.08 14.13 2.63
C LYS A 802 16.52 13.73 4.06
N ASP A 803 16.48 14.69 4.99
CA ASP A 803 16.96 14.59 6.37
C ASP A 803 15.80 14.45 7.39
N GLU A 804 14.61 14.99 7.07
CA GLU A 804 13.44 15.00 7.96
C GLU A 804 12.29 14.18 7.36
N THR A 805 11.90 13.11 8.06
CA THR A 805 10.74 12.27 7.71
C THR A 805 9.59 12.67 8.61
N ALA A 806 8.48 13.18 8.08
CA ALA A 806 7.36 13.60 8.92
C ALA A 806 6.64 12.39 9.52
N VAL A 807 6.03 12.57 10.70
CA VAL A 807 5.47 11.49 11.53
C VAL A 807 4.15 11.93 12.12
N CYS A 808 3.12 11.12 11.94
CA CYS A 808 1.77 11.45 12.34
C CYS A 808 1.26 10.52 13.47
N ASN A 809 0.89 11.11 14.60
CA ASN A 809 0.38 10.44 15.80
C ASN A 809 -1.12 10.74 15.93
N LEU A 810 -2.04 9.75 15.99
CA LEU A 810 -3.49 9.95 15.75
C LEU A 810 -4.40 9.51 16.94
N ALA A 811 -5.54 10.17 17.16
CA ALA A 811 -6.65 9.73 18.04
C ALA A 811 -7.99 10.41 17.69
N SER A 812 -9.12 9.71 17.84
CA SER A 812 -10.43 10.19 17.37
C SER A 812 -11.52 10.45 18.40
N VAL A 813 -12.13 11.64 18.31
CA VAL A 813 -13.19 12.14 19.19
C VAL A 813 -14.56 11.65 18.72
N ALA A 814 -15.31 10.98 19.60
CA ALA A 814 -16.61 10.41 19.30
C ALA A 814 -17.74 11.42 19.55
N LEU A 815 -18.05 12.22 18.52
CA LEU A 815 -19.07 13.28 18.55
C LEU A 815 -20.43 12.87 19.16
N PRO A 816 -20.95 11.63 19.00
CA PRO A 816 -22.24 11.23 19.59
C PRO A 816 -22.29 11.31 21.12
N LYS A 817 -21.14 11.27 21.80
CA LYS A 817 -21.06 11.34 23.28
C LYS A 817 -21.27 12.74 23.84
N PHE A 818 -21.34 13.76 22.99
CA PHE A 818 -21.62 15.14 23.35
C PHE A 818 -23.07 15.53 23.05
N VAL A 819 -23.92 14.60 22.62
CA VAL A 819 -25.37 14.83 22.52
C VAL A 819 -26.04 14.49 23.84
N GLU A 820 -26.54 15.52 24.53
CA GLU A 820 -27.18 15.43 25.84
C GLU A 820 -28.56 16.09 25.76
N ASN A 821 -29.62 15.37 26.15
CA ASN A 821 -31.01 15.86 26.14
C ASN A 821 -31.46 16.47 24.80
N GLY A 822 -30.99 15.91 23.67
CA GLY A 822 -31.30 16.40 22.32
C GLY A 822 -30.58 17.69 21.91
N LYS A 823 -29.52 18.09 22.63
CA LYS A 823 -28.65 19.24 22.31
C LYS A 823 -27.19 18.81 22.26
N PHE A 824 -26.36 19.57 21.56
CA PHE A 824 -24.92 19.32 21.48
C PHE A 824 -24.16 20.15 22.53
N ASN A 825 -23.32 19.49 23.35
CA ASN A 825 -22.56 20.10 24.44
C ASN A 825 -21.14 20.48 23.97
N PHE A 826 -21.00 21.69 23.43
CA PHE A 826 -19.73 22.22 22.93
C PHE A 826 -18.67 22.43 24.02
N GLN A 827 -19.04 22.79 25.26
CA GLN A 827 -18.06 22.95 26.34
C GLN A 827 -17.39 21.61 26.67
N LYS A 828 -18.20 20.56 26.85
CA LYS A 828 -17.70 19.21 27.11
C LYS A 828 -16.85 18.67 25.97
N LEU A 829 -17.18 19.02 24.72
CA LEU A 829 -16.34 18.72 23.54
C LEU A 829 -14.98 19.43 23.65
N HIS A 830 -14.98 20.73 23.93
CA HIS A 830 -13.76 21.52 24.12
C HIS A 830 -12.86 20.93 25.21
N ASP A 831 -13.42 20.66 26.39
CA ASP A 831 -12.71 20.08 27.53
C ASP A 831 -12.05 18.73 27.19
N VAL A 832 -12.77 17.83 26.51
CA VAL A 832 -12.23 16.53 26.07
C VAL A 832 -11.18 16.68 24.98
N CYS A 833 -11.35 17.61 24.03
CA CYS A 833 -10.34 17.88 23.00
C CYS A 833 -9.00 18.33 23.63
N LYS A 834 -9.02 19.11 24.73
CA LYS A 834 -7.80 19.47 25.46
C LYS A 834 -7.09 18.24 26.07
N ILE A 835 -7.84 17.26 26.59
CA ILE A 835 -7.29 15.99 27.08
C ILE A 835 -6.62 15.21 25.93
N VAL A 836 -7.30 15.08 24.78
CA VAL A 836 -6.76 14.41 23.59
C VAL A 836 -5.45 15.09 23.13
N VAL A 837 -5.42 16.41 23.06
CA VAL A 837 -4.25 17.22 22.68
C VAL A 837 -3.06 16.97 23.60
N ARG A 838 -3.27 16.97 24.93
CA ARG A 838 -2.23 16.66 25.92
C ARG A 838 -1.70 15.23 25.74
N ASN A 839 -2.59 14.26 25.62
CA ASN A 839 -2.23 12.84 25.51
C ASN A 839 -1.34 12.58 24.29
N LEU A 840 -1.62 13.24 23.16
CA LEU A 840 -0.86 13.03 21.95
C LEU A 840 0.39 13.90 21.82
N ASN A 841 0.47 15.03 22.53
CA ASN A 841 1.76 15.67 22.77
C ASN A 841 2.70 14.69 23.51
N ARG A 842 2.20 14.01 24.55
CA ARG A 842 2.98 13.03 25.33
C ARG A 842 3.38 11.80 24.53
N ILE A 843 2.55 11.34 23.58
CA ILE A 843 2.88 10.22 22.68
C ILE A 843 4.20 10.44 21.93
N ILE A 844 4.54 11.69 21.57
CA ILE A 844 5.80 12.02 20.90
C ILE A 844 7.02 11.63 21.74
N ASP A 845 6.97 11.93 23.04
CA ASP A 845 8.10 11.76 23.96
C ASP A 845 8.25 10.31 24.47
N VAL A 846 7.19 9.49 24.36
CA VAL A 846 7.22 8.06 24.70
C VAL A 846 7.27 7.12 23.49
N ASN A 847 7.08 7.61 22.26
CA ASN A 847 7.13 6.81 21.05
C ASN A 847 8.55 6.38 20.69
N TYR A 848 8.72 5.10 20.33
CA TYR A 848 9.94 4.58 19.72
C TYR A 848 9.88 4.75 18.19
N TYR A 849 10.86 5.44 17.61
CA TYR A 849 10.87 5.78 16.17
C TYR A 849 11.61 4.71 15.34
N PRO A 850 11.09 4.30 14.16
CA PRO A 850 11.80 3.39 13.28
C PRO A 850 13.12 3.94 12.72
N LEU A 851 13.23 5.26 12.60
CA LEU A 851 14.38 5.98 12.03
C LEU A 851 14.64 7.27 12.81
N LYS A 852 15.90 7.72 12.81
CA LYS A 852 16.30 8.98 13.44
C LYS A 852 15.71 10.23 12.75
N SER A 853 15.50 10.19 11.43
CA SER A 853 14.83 11.27 10.69
C SER A 853 13.37 11.48 11.12
N CYS A 854 12.70 10.41 11.56
CA CYS A 854 11.35 10.44 12.11
C CYS A 854 11.35 11.08 13.51
N GLU A 855 12.27 10.66 14.38
CA GLU A 855 12.46 11.25 15.72
C GLU A 855 12.79 12.75 15.62
N GLN A 856 13.76 13.12 14.76
CA GLN A 856 14.19 14.50 14.58
C GLN A 856 13.08 15.40 14.07
N SER A 857 12.28 14.95 13.09
CA SER A 857 11.13 15.70 12.61
C SER A 857 10.04 15.83 13.69
N ASN A 858 9.66 14.72 14.33
CA ASN A 858 8.57 14.74 15.29
C ASN A 858 8.92 15.54 16.55
N MET A 859 10.14 15.43 17.09
CA MET A 859 10.58 16.23 18.24
C MET A 859 10.72 17.73 17.92
N LYS A 860 11.02 18.09 16.66
CA LYS A 860 11.18 19.47 16.20
C LYS A 860 9.86 20.18 15.87
N HIS A 861 8.85 19.44 15.38
CA HIS A 861 7.61 20.01 14.81
C HIS A 861 6.28 19.50 15.42
N ARG A 862 6.23 18.27 15.95
CA ARG A 862 5.17 17.64 16.80
C ARG A 862 3.68 17.63 16.29
N PRO A 863 3.12 16.51 15.70
CA PRO A 863 1.66 16.26 15.46
C PRO A 863 1.07 14.83 15.74
N ILE A 864 -0.24 14.54 15.98
CA ILE A 864 -1.47 15.37 16.07
C ILE A 864 -2.67 15.00 15.18
N GLY A 865 -2.96 13.78 14.76
CA GLY A 865 -4.36 13.44 14.48
C GLY A 865 -5.36 13.72 15.60
N MET A 866 -6.09 14.84 15.50
CA MET A 866 -7.39 15.01 16.14
C MET A 866 -8.40 15.53 15.12
N GLY A 867 -9.38 14.69 14.83
CA GLY A 867 -10.53 14.95 13.99
C GLY A 867 -11.78 14.42 14.71
N VAL A 868 -12.63 13.68 14.00
CA VAL A 868 -13.92 13.23 14.54
C VAL A 868 -14.39 11.88 14.00
N GLN A 869 -14.99 11.08 14.89
CA GLN A 869 -15.85 9.95 14.53
C GLN A 869 -17.32 10.14 14.95
N GLY A 870 -18.24 9.52 14.20
CA GLY A 870 -19.69 9.60 14.47
C GLY A 870 -20.33 10.95 14.13
N LEU A 871 -19.87 11.67 13.09
CA LEU A 871 -20.54 12.90 12.65
C LEU A 871 -21.97 12.64 12.17
N ALA A 872 -22.18 11.56 11.38
CA ALA A 872 -23.52 11.14 10.95
C ALA A 872 -24.38 10.68 12.14
N ASP A 873 -23.82 9.84 13.02
CA ASP A 873 -24.42 9.42 14.29
C ASP A 873 -24.93 10.60 15.14
N THR A 874 -24.16 11.69 15.20
CA THR A 874 -24.50 12.93 15.93
C THR A 874 -25.70 13.63 15.29
N PHE A 875 -25.73 13.73 13.96
CA PHE A 875 -26.86 14.30 13.23
C PHE A 875 -28.13 13.44 13.39
N PHE A 876 -28.02 12.11 13.40
CA PHE A 876 -29.14 11.20 13.61
C PHE A 876 -29.75 11.33 15.02
N LEU A 877 -28.90 11.47 16.05
CA LEU A 877 -29.32 11.75 17.43
C LEU A 877 -30.03 13.11 17.57
N LEU A 878 -29.54 14.14 16.89
CA LEU A 878 -30.08 15.50 16.91
C LEU A 878 -31.24 15.74 15.91
N ARG A 879 -31.63 14.70 15.16
CA ARG A 879 -32.70 14.72 14.13
C ARG A 879 -32.43 15.66 12.96
N LEU A 880 -31.16 15.93 12.65
CA LEU A 880 -30.73 16.82 11.58
C LEU A 880 -30.43 16.04 10.29
N PRO A 881 -31.14 16.27 9.16
CA PRO A 881 -30.77 15.70 7.88
C PRO A 881 -29.37 16.17 7.43
N PHE A 882 -28.52 15.27 6.93
CA PHE A 882 -27.17 15.63 6.49
C PHE A 882 -27.23 16.64 5.33
N GLY A 883 -26.64 17.83 5.52
CA GLY A 883 -26.67 18.93 4.56
C GLY A 883 -27.80 19.95 4.74
N SER A 884 -28.67 19.77 5.74
CA SER A 884 -29.58 20.82 6.24
C SER A 884 -28.78 22.05 6.74
N PRO A 885 -29.35 23.27 6.70
CA PRO A 885 -28.71 24.47 7.25
C PRO A 885 -28.21 24.27 8.70
N GLU A 886 -29.01 23.58 9.51
CA GLU A 886 -28.74 23.28 10.91
C GLU A 886 -27.55 22.30 11.05
N SER A 887 -27.47 21.27 10.20
CA SER A 887 -26.30 20.36 10.18
C SER A 887 -25.02 21.04 9.67
N LYS A 888 -25.13 22.07 8.81
CA LYS A 888 -23.99 22.87 8.32
C LYS A 888 -23.46 23.80 9.40
N ASP A 889 -24.36 24.50 10.08
CA ASP A 889 -24.05 25.33 11.25
C ASP A 889 -23.39 24.49 12.36
N LEU A 890 -23.98 23.35 12.71
CA LEU A 890 -23.43 22.41 13.68
C LEU A 890 -22.06 21.84 13.25
N ASN A 891 -21.91 21.43 11.99
CA ASN A 891 -20.61 21.00 11.44
C ASN A 891 -19.55 22.10 11.64
N THR A 892 -19.86 23.34 11.27
CA THR A 892 -18.94 24.48 11.40
C THR A 892 -18.54 24.68 12.87
N LYS A 893 -19.52 24.76 13.78
CA LYS A 893 -19.30 24.96 15.22
C LYS A 893 -18.56 23.82 15.91
N ILE A 894 -18.75 22.57 15.48
CA ILE A 894 -17.99 21.42 15.99
C ILE A 894 -16.51 21.58 15.66
N PHE A 895 -16.15 21.85 14.39
CA PHE A 895 -14.75 21.96 13.99
C PHE A 895 -14.10 23.26 14.52
N GLU A 896 -14.85 24.36 14.63
CA GLU A 896 -14.44 25.58 15.34
C GLU A 896 -14.10 25.29 16.82
N THR A 897 -14.95 24.52 17.51
CA THR A 897 -14.74 24.11 18.91
C THR A 897 -13.50 23.22 19.07
N LEU A 898 -13.33 22.23 18.17
CA LEU A 898 -12.13 21.39 18.12
C LEU A 898 -10.86 22.22 17.96
N TYR A 899 -10.85 23.13 16.99
CA TYR A 899 -9.68 23.93 16.66
C TYR A 899 -9.35 24.95 17.75
N HIS A 900 -10.36 25.57 18.38
CA HIS A 900 -10.17 26.41 19.55
C HIS A 900 -9.58 25.62 20.73
N ALA A 901 -10.13 24.44 21.05
CA ALA A 901 -9.60 23.57 22.10
C ALA A 901 -8.16 23.13 21.83
N ALA A 902 -7.85 22.77 20.58
CA ALA A 902 -6.52 22.39 20.14
C ALA A 902 -5.53 23.54 20.26
N LEU A 903 -5.87 24.74 19.78
CA LEU A 903 -5.02 25.93 19.90
C LEU A 903 -4.85 26.39 21.36
N GLU A 904 -5.90 26.34 22.18
CA GLU A 904 -5.84 26.73 23.59
C GLU A 904 -4.95 25.77 24.38
N GLN A 905 -5.13 24.45 24.23
CA GLN A 905 -4.26 23.50 24.91
C GLN A 905 -2.86 23.46 24.31
N SER A 906 -2.70 23.68 23.01
CA SER A 906 -1.41 23.92 22.36
C SER A 906 -0.69 25.12 22.96
N HIS A 907 -1.41 26.21 23.25
CA HIS A 907 -0.90 27.39 23.91
C HIS A 907 -0.53 27.10 25.38
N ASN A 908 -1.41 26.44 26.15
CA ASN A 908 -1.12 26.04 27.53
C ASN A 908 0.14 25.17 27.60
N LEU A 909 0.22 24.15 26.73
CA LEU A 909 1.41 23.31 26.58
C LEU A 909 2.63 24.07 26.05
N ALA A 910 2.47 25.17 25.31
CA ALA A 910 3.58 26.03 24.87
C ALA A 910 4.06 27.00 25.95
N VAL A 911 3.22 27.31 26.94
CA VAL A 911 3.61 28.08 28.15
C VAL A 911 4.37 27.18 29.13
N THR A 912 4.15 25.85 29.11
CA THR A 912 4.86 24.90 29.98
C THR A 912 6.00 24.12 29.30
N GLU A 913 5.89 23.77 28.02
CA GLU A 913 6.74 22.77 27.32
C GLU A 913 7.03 23.14 25.82
N GLY A 914 6.03 23.03 24.91
CA GLY A 914 6.04 23.43 23.48
C GLY A 914 6.65 22.43 22.46
N LYS A 915 6.17 22.28 21.20
CA LYS A 915 4.98 22.84 20.50
C LYS A 915 4.59 22.03 19.20
N VAL A 916 3.40 22.09 18.50
CA VAL A 916 2.07 21.31 18.52
C VAL A 916 1.28 21.46 17.13
N LEU A 917 0.24 20.73 16.55
CA LEU A 917 -0.21 19.30 16.24
C LEU A 917 -1.13 19.18 14.87
N SER A 918 -2.09 18.22 14.53
CA SER A 918 -2.82 17.89 13.18
C SER A 918 -4.38 17.44 13.13
N GLY A 919 -5.12 16.43 12.49
CA GLY A 919 -5.12 15.19 11.56
C GLY A 919 -6.44 14.23 11.65
N GLU A 920 -6.55 12.89 11.24
CA GLU A 920 -7.53 11.74 11.68
C GLU A 920 -8.75 11.04 10.80
N TYR A 921 -9.52 9.94 11.23
CA TYR A 921 -10.63 9.11 10.53
C TYR A 921 -11.74 8.14 11.26
N GLN A 922 -12.69 7.40 10.53
CA GLN A 922 -14.13 6.92 10.92
C GLN A 922 -14.80 5.46 10.61
N VAL A 923 -16.04 5.12 11.14
CA VAL A 923 -16.93 3.86 10.94
C VAL A 923 -18.53 4.06 10.91
N VAL A 924 -19.45 3.07 11.22
CA VAL A 924 -20.88 2.81 10.72
C VAL A 924 -22.12 3.12 11.65
N ASN A 925 -23.34 3.30 11.07
CA ASN A 925 -24.65 3.73 11.64
C ASN A 925 -25.58 2.64 12.28
N LYS A 926 -26.38 3.02 13.29
CA LYS A 926 -27.33 2.19 14.08
C LYS A 926 -28.76 2.75 14.31
N TYR A 927 -28.99 4.06 14.24
CA TYR A 927 -30.20 4.71 14.80
C TYR A 927 -31.49 4.52 14.00
N LEU A 928 -31.36 4.20 12.70
CA LEU A 928 -32.49 3.88 11.82
C LEU A 928 -33.37 2.76 12.39
N VAL A 929 -32.75 1.77 13.06
CA VAL A 929 -33.47 0.62 13.63
C VAL A 929 -34.29 1.04 14.86
N ASP A 930 -33.75 1.87 15.76
CA ASP A 930 -34.52 2.42 16.90
C ASP A 930 -35.72 3.25 16.41
N ASP A 931 -35.55 4.07 15.36
CA ASP A 931 -36.63 4.92 14.85
C ASP A 931 -37.79 4.15 14.20
N LEU A 932 -37.49 3.10 13.44
CA LEU A 932 -38.52 2.24 12.84
C LEU A 932 -39.19 1.38 13.91
N ALA A 933 -38.43 0.81 14.85
CA ALA A 933 -38.98 0.04 15.96
C ALA A 933 -39.88 0.88 16.88
N SER A 934 -39.49 2.12 17.19
CA SER A 934 -40.29 3.04 18.03
C SER A 934 -41.65 3.41 17.44
N ARG A 935 -41.83 3.23 16.12
CA ARG A 935 -43.07 3.49 15.37
C ARG A 935 -43.85 2.22 15.02
N GLY A 936 -43.38 1.05 15.44
CA GLY A 936 -43.98 -0.25 15.06
C GLY A 936 -43.76 -0.63 13.59
N LEU A 937 -42.82 0.03 12.89
CA LEU A 937 -42.53 -0.16 11.47
C LEU A 937 -41.33 -1.09 11.21
N TRP A 938 -40.86 -1.84 12.22
CA TRP A 938 -39.69 -2.71 12.10
C TRP A 938 -40.05 -4.18 12.26
N ASP A 939 -40.06 -4.89 11.14
CA ASP A 939 -40.28 -6.33 11.05
C ASP A 939 -39.34 -6.98 10.00
N LEU A 940 -39.55 -8.27 9.73
CA LEU A 940 -38.75 -9.04 8.77
C LEU A 940 -38.98 -8.60 7.31
N GLU A 941 -40.16 -8.07 6.98
CA GLU A 941 -40.49 -7.60 5.63
C GLU A 941 -39.83 -6.25 5.35
N MET A 942 -39.94 -5.30 6.29
CA MET A 942 -39.25 -4.01 6.25
C MET A 942 -37.73 -4.19 6.14
N LYS A 943 -37.15 -5.08 6.96
CA LYS A 943 -35.73 -5.45 6.86
C LYS A 943 -35.38 -5.92 5.44
N ASN A 944 -36.19 -6.79 4.85
CA ASN A 944 -35.94 -7.32 3.51
C ASN A 944 -36.05 -6.22 2.43
N LYS A 945 -37.07 -5.35 2.50
CA LYS A 945 -37.20 -4.16 1.62
C LYS A 945 -35.96 -3.23 1.70
N ILE A 946 -35.42 -3.02 2.90
CA ILE A 946 -34.21 -2.21 3.11
C ILE A 946 -32.96 -2.90 2.54
N ILE A 947 -32.86 -4.23 2.60
CA ILE A 947 -31.76 -5.01 1.99
C ILE A 947 -31.85 -4.99 0.46
N GLU A 948 -33.06 -5.17 -0.09
CA GLU A 948 -33.37 -5.05 -1.52
C GLU A 948 -33.01 -3.67 -2.07
N HIS A 949 -33.25 -2.61 -1.30
CA HIS A 949 -32.83 -1.24 -1.60
C HIS A 949 -31.40 -0.90 -1.13
N HIS A 950 -30.57 -1.90 -0.82
CA HIS A 950 -29.14 -1.78 -0.46
C HIS A 950 -28.83 -0.80 0.69
N GLY A 951 -29.69 -0.75 1.71
CA GLY A 951 -29.60 0.16 2.85
C GLY A 951 -30.21 1.55 2.60
N SER A 952 -30.78 1.80 1.42
CA SER A 952 -31.63 2.96 1.18
C SER A 952 -33.03 2.74 1.74
N ILE A 953 -33.65 3.83 2.19
CA ILE A 953 -35.05 3.84 2.63
C ILE A 953 -35.94 4.72 1.74
N GLN A 954 -35.39 5.41 0.72
CA GLN A 954 -36.12 6.49 0.02
C GLN A 954 -37.36 6.01 -0.75
N SER A 955 -37.27 4.83 -1.36
CA SER A 955 -38.32 4.18 -2.14
C SER A 955 -39.45 3.58 -1.29
N ILE A 956 -39.20 3.28 0.00
CA ILE A 956 -40.17 2.60 0.85
C ILE A 956 -41.27 3.58 1.25
N ALA A 957 -42.46 3.41 0.67
CA ALA A 957 -43.60 4.29 0.87
C ALA A 957 -44.08 4.32 2.33
N GLU A 958 -44.02 3.17 3.01
CA GLU A 958 -44.39 2.96 4.42
C GLU A 958 -43.56 3.81 5.40
N ILE A 959 -42.32 4.20 5.04
CA ILE A 959 -41.46 4.98 5.93
C ILE A 959 -41.82 6.49 5.82
N PRO A 960 -42.08 7.20 6.93
CA PRO A 960 -42.36 8.63 6.91
C PRO A 960 -41.28 9.48 6.23
N LYS A 961 -41.71 10.55 5.54
CA LYS A 961 -40.82 11.46 4.80
C LYS A 961 -39.76 12.14 5.69
N GLU A 962 -40.05 12.31 6.97
CA GLU A 962 -39.09 12.74 8.01
C GLU A 962 -37.92 11.76 8.17
N ILE A 963 -38.19 10.48 8.40
CA ILE A 963 -37.20 9.42 8.57
C ILE A 963 -36.41 9.20 7.27
N ARG A 964 -37.09 9.21 6.11
CA ARG A 964 -36.45 9.18 4.79
C ARG A 964 -35.49 10.34 4.56
N ASN A 965 -35.85 11.56 4.98
CA ASN A 965 -34.93 12.69 4.90
C ASN A 965 -33.75 12.59 5.88
N LEU A 966 -33.95 12.03 7.08
CA LEU A 966 -32.92 11.90 8.09
C LEU A 966 -31.83 10.89 7.67
N TYR A 967 -32.22 9.67 7.28
CA TYR A 967 -31.28 8.58 6.95
C TYR A 967 -31.00 8.43 5.46
N LYS A 968 -30.63 9.53 4.80
CA LYS A 968 -30.10 9.47 3.43
C LYS A 968 -28.75 8.76 3.39
N THR A 969 -28.58 7.81 2.47
CA THR A 969 -27.28 7.18 2.23
C THR A 969 -26.32 8.15 1.53
N VAL A 970 -25.02 7.89 1.57
CA VAL A 970 -24.00 8.75 0.92
C VAL A 970 -24.17 8.86 -0.60
N TRP A 971 -24.90 7.92 -1.21
CA TRP A 971 -25.26 7.93 -2.64
C TRP A 971 -26.44 8.87 -2.95
N GLU A 972 -27.29 9.16 -1.95
CA GLU A 972 -28.45 10.06 -2.04
C GLU A 972 -28.12 11.51 -1.63
N ILE A 973 -27.04 11.70 -0.88
CA ILE A 973 -26.52 13.02 -0.53
C ILE A 973 -25.75 13.59 -1.74
N SER A 974 -26.08 14.82 -2.14
CA SER A 974 -25.35 15.49 -3.22
C SER A 974 -23.88 15.65 -2.85
N GLN A 975 -22.97 15.18 -3.71
CA GLN A 975 -21.53 15.31 -3.49
C GLN A 975 -21.10 16.79 -3.45
N LYS A 976 -21.86 17.70 -4.07
CA LYS A 976 -21.70 19.15 -3.91
C LYS A 976 -21.83 19.56 -2.44
N THR A 977 -22.84 19.02 -1.73
CA THR A 977 -23.07 19.28 -0.30
C THR A 977 -21.97 18.69 0.59
N ILE A 978 -21.42 17.52 0.22
CA ILE A 978 -20.24 16.95 0.90
C ILE A 978 -19.03 17.89 0.75
N ILE A 979 -18.75 18.36 -0.46
CA ILE A 979 -17.67 19.32 -0.75
C ILE A 979 -17.93 20.66 -0.04
N ASP A 980 -19.17 21.15 0.00
CA ASP A 980 -19.53 22.37 0.73
C ASP A 980 -19.27 22.20 2.24
N MET A 981 -19.69 21.10 2.87
CA MET A 981 -19.44 20.84 4.31
C MET A 981 -17.99 20.51 4.63
N ALA A 982 -17.20 20.06 3.65
CA ALA A 982 -15.75 19.95 3.76
C ALA A 982 -15.07 21.33 3.67
N ALA A 983 -15.55 22.21 2.79
CA ALA A 983 -15.04 23.57 2.66
C ALA A 983 -15.46 24.47 3.84
N GLU A 984 -16.65 24.27 4.41
CA GLU A 984 -17.18 24.99 5.58
C GLU A 984 -16.36 24.70 6.85
N ARG A 985 -15.90 23.45 7.05
CA ARG A 985 -15.01 23.11 8.18
C ARG A 985 -13.53 23.40 7.90
N GLY A 986 -13.13 23.51 6.63
CA GLY A 986 -11.74 23.62 6.18
C GLY A 986 -10.90 24.75 6.83
N PRO A 987 -11.46 25.94 7.14
CA PRO A 987 -10.74 26.99 7.87
C PRO A 987 -10.26 26.58 9.28
N PHE A 988 -10.89 25.59 9.88
CA PHE A 988 -10.60 25.07 11.21
C PHE A 988 -9.76 23.76 11.17
N ILE A 989 -9.13 23.48 10.02
CA ILE A 989 -8.24 22.34 9.80
C ILE A 989 -6.94 22.85 9.16
N ASP A 990 -5.89 22.95 9.97
CA ASP A 990 -4.58 23.47 9.57
C ASP A 990 -3.81 22.50 8.64
N GLN A 991 -4.00 21.20 8.82
CA GLN A 991 -3.60 20.18 7.85
C GLN A 991 -4.69 19.95 6.79
N SER A 992 -5.20 18.74 6.56
CA SER A 992 -6.30 18.51 5.61
C SER A 992 -7.33 17.53 6.20
N GLN A 993 -8.39 17.30 5.44
CA GLN A 993 -9.33 16.21 5.65
C GLN A 993 -9.31 15.35 4.38
N SER A 994 -9.17 14.05 4.51
CA SER A 994 -9.23 13.15 3.37
C SER A 994 -10.69 12.83 3.04
N MET A 995 -11.09 13.06 1.80
CA MET A 995 -12.49 13.15 1.40
C MET A 995 -12.81 12.11 0.32
N ASN A 996 -13.50 11.04 0.71
CA ASN A 996 -14.06 10.09 -0.24
C ASN A 996 -15.24 10.72 -0.99
N LEU A 997 -15.32 10.49 -2.30
CA LEU A 997 -16.39 10.98 -3.16
C LEU A 997 -17.12 9.81 -3.80
N PHE A 998 -18.44 9.89 -3.87
CA PHE A 998 -19.34 8.76 -4.16
C PHE A 998 -20.22 9.09 -5.37
N LEU A 999 -20.09 8.32 -6.46
CA LEU A 999 -20.88 8.50 -7.68
C LEU A 999 -21.46 7.17 -8.15
N GLN A 1000 -22.77 7.13 -8.39
CA GLN A 1000 -23.45 5.98 -9.00
C GLN A 1000 -23.10 5.90 -10.50
N ASP A 1001 -23.79 6.64 -11.36
CA ASP A 1001 -23.41 6.74 -12.77
C ASP A 1001 -22.27 7.76 -12.95
N VAL A 1002 -21.04 7.24 -13.00
CA VAL A 1002 -19.83 8.02 -13.31
C VAL A 1002 -19.86 8.49 -14.76
N THR A 1003 -19.62 9.78 -14.98
CA THR A 1003 -19.32 10.33 -16.31
C THR A 1003 -18.20 11.35 -16.20
N TYR A 1004 -17.39 11.53 -17.25
CA TYR A 1004 -16.30 12.51 -17.26
C TYR A 1004 -16.79 13.95 -17.02
N SER A 1005 -18.03 14.29 -17.42
CA SER A 1005 -18.65 15.58 -17.13
C SER A 1005 -18.99 15.74 -15.63
N LYS A 1006 -19.57 14.72 -14.97
CA LYS A 1006 -19.81 14.72 -13.52
C LYS A 1006 -18.49 14.80 -12.74
N LEU A 1007 -17.49 13.97 -13.09
CA LEU A 1007 -16.16 13.98 -12.45
C LEU A 1007 -15.44 15.33 -12.61
N THR A 1008 -15.38 15.88 -13.83
CA THR A 1008 -14.79 17.20 -14.09
C THR A 1008 -15.49 18.26 -13.25
N SER A 1009 -16.82 18.31 -13.28
CA SER A 1009 -17.61 19.30 -12.54
C SER A 1009 -17.35 19.22 -11.03
N MET A 1010 -17.25 18.01 -10.48
CA MET A 1010 -17.01 17.75 -9.06
C MET A 1010 -15.59 18.17 -8.63
N HIS A 1011 -14.55 17.76 -9.36
CA HIS A 1011 -13.16 18.13 -9.07
C HIS A 1011 -12.92 19.64 -9.23
N PHE A 1012 -13.48 20.26 -10.28
CA PHE A 1012 -13.43 21.71 -10.44
C PHE A 1012 -14.26 22.46 -9.39
N TYR A 1013 -15.23 21.82 -8.73
CA TYR A 1013 -15.94 22.41 -7.59
C TYR A 1013 -15.10 22.35 -6.32
N ALA A 1014 -14.51 21.18 -6.01
CA ALA A 1014 -13.59 20.98 -4.88
C ALA A 1014 -12.39 21.95 -4.93
N TRP A 1015 -11.76 22.08 -6.10
CA TRP A 1015 -10.68 23.03 -6.35
C TRP A 1015 -11.10 24.48 -6.12
N ARG A 1016 -12.18 24.95 -6.78
CA ARG A 1016 -12.67 26.35 -6.64
C ARG A 1016 -13.22 26.68 -5.24
N LYS A 1017 -13.56 25.66 -4.44
CA LYS A 1017 -13.89 25.80 -3.02
C LYS A 1017 -12.66 25.92 -2.10
N GLY A 1018 -11.45 25.78 -2.65
CA GLY A 1018 -10.21 25.93 -1.90
C GLY A 1018 -9.97 24.81 -0.89
N LEU A 1019 -10.40 23.58 -1.20
CA LEU A 1019 -9.97 22.40 -0.45
C LEU A 1019 -8.47 22.13 -0.67
N LYS A 1020 -7.84 21.48 0.31
CA LYS A 1020 -6.45 21.00 0.21
C LYS A 1020 -6.42 19.61 -0.46
N THR A 1021 -7.18 18.67 0.08
CA THR A 1021 -7.46 17.36 -0.56
C THR A 1021 -8.75 17.44 -1.34
N GLY A 1022 -8.68 17.30 -2.67
CA GLY A 1022 -9.83 17.33 -3.58
C GLY A 1022 -10.56 16.00 -3.66
N MET A 1023 -9.84 14.88 -3.55
CA MET A 1023 -10.40 13.53 -3.47
C MET A 1023 -9.40 12.57 -2.83
N TYR A 1024 -9.85 11.75 -1.87
CA TYR A 1024 -9.18 10.52 -1.49
C TYR A 1024 -9.62 9.40 -2.46
N TYR A 1025 -10.48 8.45 -2.07
CA TYR A 1025 -11.05 7.51 -3.04
C TYR A 1025 -12.25 8.08 -3.80
N LEU A 1026 -12.32 7.78 -5.10
CA LEU A 1026 -13.59 7.66 -5.80
C LEU A 1026 -14.23 6.31 -5.42
N ARG A 1027 -15.50 6.31 -5.04
CA ARG A 1027 -16.31 5.11 -4.79
C ARG A 1027 -17.48 5.08 -5.77
N THR A 1028 -17.67 3.95 -6.44
CA THR A 1028 -18.60 3.81 -7.55
C THR A 1028 -19.59 2.66 -7.34
N LYS A 1029 -20.75 2.70 -8.01
CA LYS A 1029 -21.72 1.60 -8.10
C LYS A 1029 -22.18 1.44 -9.54
N ALA A 1030 -21.95 0.28 -10.15
CA ALA A 1030 -22.48 -0.02 -11.48
C ALA A 1030 -24.02 -0.12 -11.44
N ALA A 1031 -24.71 0.51 -12.39
CA ALA A 1031 -26.18 0.56 -12.40
C ALA A 1031 -26.84 -0.84 -12.43
N ALA A 1032 -26.23 -1.81 -13.12
CA ALA A 1032 -26.72 -3.19 -13.18
C ALA A 1032 -26.61 -3.95 -11.84
N ALA A 1033 -25.75 -3.52 -10.91
CA ALA A 1033 -25.64 -4.15 -9.60
C ALA A 1033 -26.83 -3.83 -8.66
N ALA A 1034 -27.75 -2.97 -9.10
CA ALA A 1034 -28.98 -2.62 -8.37
C ALA A 1034 -30.13 -3.64 -8.57
N ILE A 1035 -29.91 -4.73 -9.32
CA ILE A 1035 -30.91 -5.77 -9.59
C ILE A 1035 -30.26 -7.15 -9.40
N GLN A 1036 -30.62 -7.85 -8.33
CA GLN A 1036 -30.34 -9.27 -8.14
C GLN A 1036 -31.62 -10.03 -7.75
N PHE A 1037 -31.72 -11.28 -8.20
CA PHE A 1037 -32.91 -12.11 -7.97
C PHE A 1037 -32.98 -12.61 -6.53
N SER A 1038 -34.00 -12.17 -5.79
CA SER A 1038 -34.35 -12.77 -4.51
C SER A 1038 -35.07 -14.11 -4.70
N LEU A 1039 -34.61 -15.14 -3.99
CA LEU A 1039 -35.29 -16.44 -3.93
C LEU A 1039 -36.59 -16.29 -3.12
N GLY A 1040 -37.72 -16.07 -3.82
CA GLY A 1040 -39.03 -15.92 -3.19
C GLY A 1040 -40.19 -15.51 -4.12
N ALA A 1041 -39.90 -14.97 -5.30
CA ALA A 1041 -40.94 -14.52 -6.25
C ALA A 1041 -41.64 -15.70 -6.97
N ILE A 1042 -42.65 -16.31 -6.33
CA ILE A 1042 -43.55 -17.29 -6.96
C ILE A 1042 -44.55 -16.55 -7.88
N PRO A 1043 -44.57 -16.79 -9.21
CA PRO A 1043 -45.49 -16.09 -10.10
C PRO A 1043 -46.94 -16.56 -9.92
N THR A 1044 -47.79 -15.73 -9.33
CA THR A 1044 -49.23 -16.01 -9.16
C THR A 1044 -49.98 -15.85 -10.49
N LYS A 1045 -50.10 -16.96 -11.21
CA LYS A 1045 -50.81 -17.09 -12.47
C LYS A 1045 -52.32 -16.80 -12.28
N ARG A 1046 -52.77 -15.56 -12.51
CA ARG A 1046 -54.21 -15.25 -12.63
C ARG A 1046 -54.73 -15.67 -14.01
N MET A 1047 -55.89 -16.30 -14.00
CA MET A 1047 -56.57 -16.81 -15.20
C MET A 1047 -57.16 -15.66 -16.03
N ARG A 1048 -57.32 -15.89 -17.34
CA ARG A 1048 -58.29 -15.18 -18.17
C ARG A 1048 -59.52 -16.06 -18.30
N GLU A 1049 -60.68 -15.45 -18.28
CA GLU A 1049 -61.95 -16.03 -18.73
C GLU A 1049 -62.41 -15.20 -19.94
N ASP A 1050 -62.83 -15.86 -21.02
CA ASP A 1050 -63.27 -15.21 -22.26
C ASP A 1050 -64.81 -15.12 -22.31
N SER A 1051 -65.35 -13.96 -22.71
CA SER A 1051 -66.75 -13.82 -23.22
C SER A 1051 -66.96 -12.51 -24.01
N THR A 1052 -66.98 -12.61 -25.34
CA THR A 1052 -67.97 -12.02 -26.28
C THR A 1052 -68.57 -10.61 -26.05
N THR A 1053 -68.31 -9.68 -27.01
CA THR A 1053 -69.24 -8.76 -27.75
C THR A 1053 -70.19 -7.79 -26.97
N THR A 1054 -70.61 -6.60 -27.45
CA THR A 1054 -70.73 -5.98 -28.81
C THR A 1054 -70.78 -4.43 -28.72
N GLU A 1055 -70.23 -3.75 -29.75
CA GLU A 1055 -70.76 -2.56 -30.50
C GLU A 1055 -71.07 -1.18 -29.85
N GLU A 1056 -71.28 -0.18 -30.74
CA GLU A 1056 -71.57 1.28 -30.56
C GLU A 1056 -70.43 2.11 -29.91
N GLU A 1057 -69.68 3.03 -30.54
CA GLU A 1057 -69.80 4.06 -31.62
C GLU A 1057 -69.94 5.53 -31.12
N ASP A 1058 -69.23 6.44 -31.81
CA ASP A 1058 -69.16 7.91 -31.79
C ASP A 1058 -68.97 8.66 -30.44
N ASP A 1059 -68.01 9.60 -30.32
CA ASP A 1059 -68.08 10.89 -31.02
C ASP A 1059 -66.69 11.58 -31.26
N LEU A 1060 -66.56 12.24 -32.42
CA LEU A 1060 -65.67 13.38 -32.75
C LEU A 1060 -64.12 13.21 -32.85
N GLU A 1061 -63.66 12.59 -33.95
CA GLU A 1061 -62.69 13.25 -34.85
C GLU A 1061 -63.47 14.18 -35.83
N GLU A 1062 -62.93 15.13 -36.61
CA GLU A 1062 -61.57 15.59 -36.88
C GLU A 1062 -61.63 17.07 -37.36
N LEU A 1063 -60.51 17.82 -37.32
CA LEU A 1063 -59.77 18.23 -38.53
C LEU A 1063 -58.65 19.22 -38.18
N ALA A 1064 -57.41 18.80 -38.38
CA ALA A 1064 -56.25 19.68 -38.52
C ALA A 1064 -56.04 20.06 -40.00
N HIS A 1065 -55.17 21.04 -40.27
CA HIS A 1065 -54.29 21.24 -41.44
C HIS A 1065 -53.69 22.66 -41.30
N ASP A 1066 -52.44 23.00 -41.64
CA ASP A 1066 -51.24 22.24 -42.07
C ASP A 1066 -50.04 23.25 -41.95
N ILE A 1067 -48.76 22.94 -41.71
CA ILE A 1067 -47.74 22.51 -42.70
C ILE A 1067 -46.36 22.29 -42.00
N THR A 1068 -45.74 21.10 -42.18
CA THR A 1068 -44.28 20.76 -42.14
C THR A 1068 -43.39 21.10 -40.90
N GLU A 1069 -42.29 20.39 -40.56
CA GLU A 1069 -41.64 19.18 -41.12
C GLU A 1069 -40.89 18.40 -39.98
N PRO A 1070 -40.61 17.08 -40.10
CA PRO A 1070 -40.26 16.23 -38.94
C PRO A 1070 -38.79 15.77 -38.83
N VAL A 1071 -38.31 15.58 -37.60
CA VAL A 1071 -37.08 14.84 -37.29
C VAL A 1071 -37.42 13.43 -36.79
N VAL A 1072 -37.13 12.41 -37.60
CA VAL A 1072 -37.47 11.01 -37.30
C VAL A 1072 -36.57 10.44 -36.18
N ARG A 1073 -37.14 10.25 -35.00
CA ARG A 1073 -36.56 9.40 -33.94
C ARG A 1073 -37.15 8.00 -34.00
N LYS A 1074 -36.40 7.03 -34.53
CA LYS A 1074 -36.79 5.61 -34.43
C LYS A 1074 -36.82 5.17 -32.97
N LYS A 1075 -37.95 4.59 -32.52
CA LYS A 1075 -37.96 3.70 -31.35
C LYS A 1075 -37.18 2.44 -31.71
N TYR A 1076 -36.34 1.96 -30.80
CA TYR A 1076 -35.81 0.59 -30.84
C TYR A 1076 -36.48 -0.22 -29.74
N ASP A 1077 -36.99 -1.39 -30.11
CA ASP A 1077 -37.56 -2.36 -29.19
C ASP A 1077 -36.43 -3.18 -28.55
N ILE A 1078 -36.49 -3.39 -27.25
CA ILE A 1078 -35.39 -3.93 -26.43
C ILE A 1078 -35.57 -5.44 -26.19
N HIS A 1079 -36.60 -6.08 -26.77
CA HIS A 1079 -36.98 -7.47 -26.49
C HIS A 1079 -37.00 -8.40 -27.72
N ASN A 1080 -35.92 -8.39 -28.52
CA ASN A 1080 -35.67 -9.44 -29.50
C ASN A 1080 -34.28 -10.09 -29.29
N LYS A 1081 -34.24 -11.32 -28.76
CA LYS A 1081 -33.00 -12.08 -28.51
C LYS A 1081 -32.57 -12.85 -29.76
N ARG A 1082 -31.70 -12.27 -30.58
CA ARG A 1082 -30.88 -13.04 -31.54
C ARG A 1082 -29.63 -13.59 -30.83
N ILE A 1083 -29.26 -14.82 -31.13
CA ILE A 1083 -27.97 -15.41 -30.73
C ILE A 1083 -26.95 -15.03 -31.80
N ILE A 1084 -25.83 -14.42 -31.40
CA ILE A 1084 -24.74 -14.04 -32.30
C ILE A 1084 -23.74 -15.19 -32.34
N ASN A 1085 -23.51 -15.76 -33.53
CA ASN A 1085 -22.49 -16.80 -33.74
C ASN A 1085 -21.28 -16.20 -34.44
N CYS A 1086 -20.08 -16.45 -33.90
CA CYS A 1086 -18.82 -16.11 -34.56
C CYS A 1086 -18.32 -17.33 -35.36
N ASN A 1087 -17.93 -17.13 -36.62
CA ASN A 1087 -17.30 -18.14 -37.45
C ASN A 1087 -16.00 -17.56 -38.05
N LEU A 1088 -14.90 -18.33 -37.96
CA LEU A 1088 -13.57 -17.91 -38.43
C LEU A 1088 -13.25 -18.40 -39.85
N GLN A 1089 -14.13 -19.18 -40.49
CA GLN A 1089 -13.92 -19.72 -41.84
C GLN A 1089 -14.76 -19.03 -42.93
N ASP A 1090 -15.80 -18.29 -42.55
CA ASP A 1090 -16.60 -17.45 -43.46
C ASP A 1090 -16.75 -16.07 -42.83
N LEU A 1091 -16.03 -15.10 -43.39
CA LEU A 1091 -15.96 -13.72 -42.88
C LEU A 1091 -17.11 -12.84 -43.39
N GLU A 1092 -17.78 -13.20 -44.49
CA GLU A 1092 -18.84 -12.36 -45.07
C GLU A 1092 -20.19 -12.53 -44.35
N ASN A 1093 -20.38 -13.64 -43.63
CA ASN A 1093 -21.57 -13.93 -42.82
C ASN A 1093 -21.35 -13.79 -41.30
N CYS A 1094 -20.33 -13.04 -40.85
CA CYS A 1094 -20.02 -12.85 -39.43
C CYS A 1094 -20.70 -11.61 -38.82
N ASP A 1095 -21.88 -11.81 -38.21
CA ASP A 1095 -22.71 -10.79 -37.51
C ASP A 1095 -21.96 -10.02 -36.39
N SER A 1096 -20.75 -10.42 -36.00
CA SER A 1096 -19.91 -9.74 -34.98
C SER A 1096 -19.02 -8.62 -35.52
N CYS A 1097 -18.81 -8.52 -36.83
CA CYS A 1097 -17.77 -7.68 -37.43
C CYS A 1097 -18.30 -6.46 -38.21
N SER A 1098 -19.61 -6.23 -38.22
CA SER A 1098 -20.31 -5.20 -39.01
C SER A 1098 -21.15 -4.25 -38.15
N GLY A 1099 -20.50 -3.61 -37.16
CA GLY A 1099 -21.11 -2.61 -36.26
C GLY A 1099 -20.09 -1.69 -35.59
#